data_AF-A0A2T9ZE58-F1
#
_entry.id   AF-A0A2T9ZE58-F1
#
_cell.length_a   1.000
_cell.length_b   1.000
_cell.length_c   1.000
_cell.angle_alpha   90.00
_cell.angle_beta   90.00
_cell.angle_gamma   90.00
#
_symmetry.space_group_name_H-M   'P 1'
#
loop_
_entity.id
_entity.type
_entity.pdbx_description
1 polymer ?
#
loop_
_entity_poly.entity_id
_entity_poly.type
_entity_poly.pdbx_seq_one_letter_code
_entity_poly.pdbx_strand_id
1 'polypeptide(L)'
;MSLNNTNLAREEEAFQQHKEYFEIVNDIYCNFLIESSLPHELLEPKIAHIFCSRPKPEEPNQNLIPKAAKILKMYLENPSLLDKYLEQMIRVPVAILEAYIINLSQTDRISESFVAKQPNELLLLLSEIIKVRGIKKLLHFFSCSVEALEPVFEYTLCQIKSNSSFEAQTVLIYWLSLLANIPLQLENIDSEIDYLQKCDYTFQNLFMDEWNIESSTSLVKQWVCLGLERCMYGIGSQSKGAAVMLAQLVKRRDVSNNFLIPLLSYFRNIISAFLEESSKAKEGLIQPFQINNALYGLCCIVSIISTNESSVYKPEIESESVCLWENIKKLIELNSKSKIQRVLNKLVTKFSQKLLIMILQNHLDFDDALIEEIISYLMDMMVSQDTIVRWSSVKGLSRICLELPESGLPEQILNNIFEMLKESTFTKKSNSSLESNWWDLVDVSMTLDSVWHGCCLCMAEFLRLRLFTSSEIVGEMMPYLFISLKYQIFKGSRLVGDNVRDSACYMSWCLARCNVDMSDISDLVQILGEKLVSVSLFDKEVHVRRAASAAFQEFYGRSSQSATFLNGLDLLQITDYYTIGNLANISEIASKVSKFPAYQRSLINHISIYALLQPEIKLQNASSAALGLIIQTNCKDETILDFIFTSVLGYFLKIQNSPESSVRFGAILGISSLFSVSDVFEYIKNASKSNSQIDTLVKRVLNLPSTINQLYLKGQVGSVNLLHTLCSLAKKLSMNPFLEFEKYYDLWKIVFEISLIKNDHDLQLFSTKSWTFLFKLLKGSLDYIQFTEDTIKNTTSGNNPFAKSGNILALSCMGVFSDTENTKKIVEALSDIISYKKKLPIECVRDATISMGMLFSNISDTIDFEMLLESLNVLIFHGLTNYQSDHRGDVGSWVRLSSLQSIHKIVSLEYPGFSFSETFYESLVAQTLELCLSPQSSIRAQAGNLLYLLLEKRSLYGNSLILSESIRSKLFDLKSSKKAQFDIMSNKETFCQFSNLLLSENTFLIDKHLLRGFIFVSGNLSESTSQSSSTALLNVLEDLETSKKARIMQIVLAIFKESIEYREQRLHMPLLLVFEMLILDNILDKHFVDMIHLQNTEEKTLQQMIFQAQRMVYNSRNLNRIMQFIRVLGALFMLDIRLTSACLIHLQRFLKSSFPKIRKYASDQMVIVCRYFLICYPEYDIKGTHISAAFDQLIDLVTETDWFDSLDEVEDNVTNVKSKIDELCKTIKLLDV
;
A
#
# COMPACT_ATOMS: atom_id res chain seq x y z
N MET A 1 11.63 -9.88 9.55
CA MET A 1 11.19 -8.67 8.83
C MET A 1 12.05 -8.46 7.57
N SER A 2 12.12 -9.46 6.70
CA SER A 2 12.82 -9.38 5.41
C SER A 2 11.81 -9.70 4.30
N LEU A 3 10.94 -8.74 4.04
CA LEU A 3 10.17 -8.63 2.80
C LEU A 3 10.38 -7.19 2.32
N ASN A 4 11.60 -6.94 1.83
CA ASN A 4 11.97 -5.75 1.09
C ASN A 4 12.74 -6.21 -0.14
N ASN A 5 12.26 -5.77 -1.30
CA ASN A 5 13.02 -5.47 -2.54
C ASN A 5 12.33 -5.95 -3.83
N THR A 6 11.08 -5.52 -4.05
CA THR A 6 10.51 -5.48 -5.42
C THR A 6 9.94 -4.12 -5.82
N ASN A 7 10.35 -3.04 -5.15
CA ASN A 7 10.01 -1.66 -5.57
C ASN A 7 11.27 -0.77 -5.56
N LEU A 8 12.36 -1.26 -6.13
CA LEU A 8 13.51 -0.44 -6.52
C LEU A 8 13.35 -0.08 -8.00
N ALA A 9 13.48 1.22 -8.28
CA ALA A 9 13.58 1.84 -9.61
C ALA A 9 12.33 1.74 -10.50
N ARG A 10 11.42 2.70 -10.36
CA ARG A 10 10.92 3.36 -11.57
C ARG A 10 11.89 4.50 -11.86
N GLU A 11 12.92 4.20 -12.65
CA GLU A 11 13.38 5.19 -13.64
C GLU A 11 12.13 5.74 -14.37
N GLU A 12 12.17 6.95 -14.90
CA GLU A 12 11.10 7.42 -15.80
C GLU A 12 11.02 6.45 -16.99
N GLU A 13 10.24 5.39 -16.85
CA GLU A 13 10.17 4.31 -17.84
C GLU A 13 9.53 4.90 -19.09
N ALA A 14 10.39 5.17 -20.09
CA ALA A 14 9.99 5.48 -21.46
C ALA A 14 8.90 4.51 -21.90
N PHE A 15 7.95 4.94 -22.75
CA PHE A 15 6.79 4.16 -23.21
C PHE A 15 7.14 2.68 -23.53
N GLN A 16 7.10 1.80 -22.53
CA GLN A 16 7.76 0.49 -22.61
C GLN A 16 7.01 -0.45 -23.55
N GLN A 17 5.68 -0.31 -23.56
CA GLN A 17 4.77 -1.07 -24.42
C GLN A 17 4.63 -0.44 -25.82
N HIS A 18 5.52 0.46 -26.25
CA HIS A 18 5.38 1.12 -27.55
C HIS A 18 5.30 0.13 -28.72
N LYS A 19 6.09 -0.97 -28.68
CA LYS A 19 6.05 -2.02 -29.73
C LYS A 19 4.69 -2.70 -29.78
N GLU A 20 4.20 -3.17 -28.63
CA GLU A 20 2.89 -3.81 -28.48
C GLU A 20 1.76 -2.87 -28.92
N TYR A 21 1.82 -1.60 -28.52
CA TYR A 21 0.85 -0.58 -28.93
C TYR A 21 0.81 -0.41 -30.45
N PHE A 22 1.97 -0.20 -31.09
CA PHE A 22 2.02 0.00 -32.54
C PHE A 22 1.65 -1.28 -33.32
N GLU A 23 1.88 -2.48 -32.78
CA GLU A 23 1.37 -3.72 -33.38
C GLU A 23 -0.16 -3.73 -33.40
N ILE A 24 -0.80 -3.55 -32.24
CA ILE A 24 -2.26 -3.50 -32.10
C ILE A 24 -2.87 -2.41 -33.00
N VAL A 25 -2.25 -1.24 -33.04
CA VAL A 25 -2.76 -0.08 -33.77
C VAL A 25 -2.62 -0.24 -35.29
N ASN A 26 -1.55 -0.88 -35.77
CA ASN A 26 -1.45 -1.23 -37.18
C ASN A 26 -2.53 -2.24 -37.59
N ASP A 27 -2.89 -3.19 -36.73
CA ASP A 27 -3.99 -4.13 -37.02
C ASP A 27 -5.35 -3.42 -37.09
N ILE A 28 -5.58 -2.42 -36.23
CA ILE A 28 -6.77 -1.54 -36.29
C ILE A 28 -6.83 -0.83 -37.66
N TYR A 29 -5.71 -0.31 -38.16
CA TYR A 29 -5.66 0.36 -39.45
C TYR A 29 -5.98 -0.58 -40.61
N CYS A 30 -5.45 -1.81 -40.57
CA CYS A 30 -5.70 -2.83 -41.58
C CYS A 30 -7.19 -3.24 -41.60
N ASN A 31 -7.78 -3.50 -40.44
CA ASN A 31 -9.21 -3.84 -40.34
C ASN A 31 -10.08 -2.72 -40.92
N PHE A 32 -9.82 -1.47 -40.51
CA PHE A 32 -10.57 -0.32 -41.00
C PHE A 32 -10.48 -0.19 -42.53
N LEU A 33 -9.30 -0.35 -43.13
CA LEU A 33 -9.13 -0.23 -44.58
C LEU A 33 -9.83 -1.37 -45.35
N ILE A 34 -9.86 -2.58 -44.80
CA ILE A 34 -10.57 -3.73 -45.38
C ILE A 34 -12.09 -3.49 -45.35
N GLU A 35 -12.61 -3.03 -44.21
CA GLU A 35 -14.05 -2.81 -44.02
C GLU A 35 -14.56 -1.58 -44.77
N SER A 36 -13.77 -0.50 -44.81
CA SER A 36 -14.15 0.77 -45.47
C SER A 36 -14.06 0.74 -46.99
N SER A 37 -13.39 -0.26 -47.58
CA SER A 37 -13.13 -0.37 -49.03
C SER A 37 -12.45 0.88 -49.64
N LEU A 38 -11.63 1.59 -48.86
CA LEU A 38 -10.93 2.80 -49.29
C LEU A 38 -9.86 2.47 -50.38
N PRO A 39 -9.91 3.10 -51.57
CA PRO A 39 -8.89 2.89 -52.59
C PRO A 39 -7.49 3.29 -52.12
N HIS A 40 -6.52 2.38 -52.27
CA HIS A 40 -5.13 2.62 -51.83
C HIS A 40 -4.44 3.80 -52.54
N GLU A 41 -4.92 4.18 -53.73
CA GLU A 41 -4.41 5.31 -54.52
C GLU A 41 -4.69 6.67 -53.87
N LEU A 42 -5.67 6.73 -52.96
CA LEU A 42 -6.02 7.94 -52.21
C LEU A 42 -5.19 8.13 -50.93
N LEU A 43 -4.34 7.16 -50.59
CA LEU A 43 -3.45 7.23 -49.42
C LEU A 43 -2.06 7.74 -49.83
N GLU A 44 -1.38 8.48 -48.94
CA GLU A 44 0.01 8.88 -49.18
C GLU A 44 0.90 7.65 -49.48
N PRO A 45 1.88 7.73 -50.41
CA PRO A 45 2.68 6.58 -50.83
C PRO A 45 3.39 5.84 -49.69
N LYS A 46 3.82 6.56 -48.65
CA LYS A 46 4.45 5.98 -47.45
C LYS A 46 3.46 5.17 -46.61
N ILE A 47 2.22 5.66 -46.50
CA ILE A 47 1.13 5.03 -45.77
C ILE A 47 0.66 3.78 -46.55
N ALA A 48 0.43 3.92 -47.86
CA ALA A 48 0.08 2.81 -48.75
C ALA A 48 1.14 1.69 -48.75
N HIS A 49 2.44 2.02 -48.73
CA HIS A 49 3.53 1.05 -48.66
C HIS A 49 3.56 0.28 -47.32
N ILE A 50 3.33 0.95 -46.19
CA ILE A 50 3.24 0.29 -44.88
C ILE A 50 2.16 -0.80 -44.91
N PHE A 51 1.03 -0.53 -45.57
CA PHE A 51 -0.08 -1.48 -45.70
C PHE A 51 0.16 -2.62 -46.68
N CYS A 52 0.73 -2.36 -47.86
CA CYS A 52 0.99 -3.41 -48.85
C CYS A 52 2.05 -4.42 -48.39
N SER A 53 2.87 -4.06 -47.39
CA SER A 53 3.99 -4.88 -46.90
C SER A 53 3.64 -5.89 -45.79
N ARG A 54 2.40 -5.92 -45.28
CA ARG A 54 1.98 -6.81 -44.21
C ARG A 54 0.96 -7.86 -44.67
N PRO A 55 1.00 -9.09 -44.13
CA PRO A 55 0.02 -10.13 -44.44
C PRO A 55 -1.37 -9.72 -43.96
N LYS A 56 -2.39 -9.94 -44.79
CA LYS A 56 -3.80 -9.71 -44.42
C LYS A 56 -4.17 -10.67 -43.28
N PRO A 57 -4.74 -10.19 -42.17
CA PRO A 57 -5.26 -11.08 -41.13
C PRO A 57 -6.39 -11.94 -41.69
N GLU A 58 -6.42 -13.23 -41.34
CA GLU A 58 -7.40 -14.20 -41.85
C GLU A 58 -8.84 -13.93 -41.34
N GLU A 59 -8.98 -13.29 -40.17
CA GLU A 59 -10.27 -12.81 -39.63
C GLU A 59 -10.11 -11.47 -38.85
N PRO A 60 -11.10 -10.56 -38.91
CA PRO A 60 -11.07 -9.29 -38.16
C PRO A 60 -11.23 -9.52 -36.65
N ASN A 61 -10.19 -9.18 -35.89
CA ASN A 61 -10.15 -9.30 -34.43
C ASN A 61 -11.05 -8.22 -33.77
N GLN A 62 -12.22 -8.60 -33.24
CA GLN A 62 -13.25 -7.65 -32.74
C GLN A 62 -12.92 -6.92 -31.41
N ASN A 63 -11.68 -6.95 -30.91
CA ASN A 63 -11.34 -6.48 -29.55
C ASN A 63 -10.00 -5.72 -29.43
N LEU A 64 -9.62 -4.94 -30.45
CA LEU A 64 -8.32 -4.24 -30.49
C LEU A 64 -8.33 -2.87 -29.78
N ILE A 65 -9.41 -2.08 -29.89
CA ILE A 65 -9.52 -0.76 -29.24
C ILE A 65 -9.40 -0.83 -27.71
N PRO A 66 -10.08 -1.75 -27.00
CA PRO A 66 -9.91 -1.87 -25.54
C PRO A 66 -8.49 -2.24 -25.11
N LYS A 67 -7.75 -3.00 -25.94
CA LYS A 67 -6.34 -3.35 -25.68
C LYS A 67 -5.44 -2.13 -25.80
N ALA A 68 -5.58 -1.36 -26.87
CA ALA A 68 -4.85 -0.10 -27.04
C ALA A 68 -5.17 0.90 -25.90
N ALA A 69 -6.45 1.01 -25.51
CA ALA A 69 -6.88 1.85 -24.40
C ALA A 69 -6.26 1.43 -23.06
N LYS A 70 -6.13 0.11 -22.79
CA LYS A 70 -5.50 -0.41 -21.57
C LYS A 70 -4.04 0.02 -21.46
N ILE A 71 -3.30 -0.03 -22.57
CA ILE A 71 -1.90 0.44 -22.62
C ILE A 71 -1.84 1.94 -22.36
N LEU A 72 -2.65 2.74 -23.05
CA LEU A 72 -2.65 4.21 -22.90
C LEU A 72 -2.97 4.64 -21.45
N LYS A 73 -3.92 3.96 -20.78
CA LYS A 73 -4.33 4.27 -19.40
C LYS A 73 -3.20 4.08 -18.38
N MET A 74 -2.18 3.27 -18.65
CA MET A 74 -1.00 3.13 -17.78
C MET A 74 -0.21 4.43 -17.65
N TYR A 75 -0.35 5.34 -18.63
CA TYR A 75 0.40 6.60 -18.71
C TYR A 75 -0.44 7.81 -18.28
N LEU A 76 -1.63 7.60 -17.68
CA LEU A 76 -2.53 8.69 -17.30
C LEU A 76 -1.94 9.60 -16.21
N GLU A 77 -1.09 9.06 -15.34
CA GLU A 77 -0.40 9.85 -14.30
C GLU A 77 0.72 10.73 -14.87
N ASN A 78 1.41 10.26 -15.92
CA ASN A 78 2.49 10.99 -16.59
C ASN A 78 2.36 10.92 -18.13
N PRO A 79 1.40 11.65 -18.74
CA PRO A 79 1.13 11.56 -20.18
C PRO A 79 2.27 12.07 -21.06
N SER A 80 3.20 12.87 -20.52
CA SER A 80 4.35 13.42 -21.24
C SER A 80 5.31 12.34 -21.75
N LEU A 81 5.29 11.14 -21.16
CA LEU A 81 6.10 10.00 -21.62
C LEU A 81 5.73 9.53 -23.04
N LEU A 82 4.53 9.87 -23.52
CA LEU A 82 4.06 9.55 -24.87
C LEU A 82 4.56 10.56 -25.92
N ASP A 83 5.07 11.75 -25.54
CA ASP A 83 5.32 12.87 -26.44
C ASP A 83 6.23 12.53 -27.62
N LYS A 84 7.22 11.67 -27.41
CA LYS A 84 8.15 11.21 -28.46
C LYS A 84 7.49 10.40 -29.57
N TYR A 85 6.34 9.78 -29.29
CA TYR A 85 5.64 8.87 -30.20
C TYR A 85 4.34 9.46 -30.77
N LEU A 86 3.85 10.60 -30.23
CA LEU A 86 2.55 11.17 -30.60
C LEU A 86 2.39 11.41 -32.09
N GLU A 87 3.40 11.94 -32.79
CA GLU A 87 3.31 12.19 -34.24
C GLU A 87 2.96 10.90 -34.99
N GLN A 88 3.65 9.79 -34.68
CA GLN A 88 3.40 8.50 -35.31
C GLN A 88 2.03 7.93 -34.91
N MET A 89 1.61 8.12 -33.65
CA MET A 89 0.33 7.62 -33.15
C MET A 89 -0.88 8.30 -33.79
N ILE A 90 -0.74 9.56 -34.25
CA ILE A 90 -1.85 10.41 -34.67
C ILE A 90 -1.88 10.66 -36.18
N ARG A 91 -0.72 10.89 -36.82
CA ARG A 91 -0.67 11.32 -38.23
C ARG A 91 -1.25 10.28 -39.19
N VAL A 92 -0.96 8.99 -38.96
CA VAL A 92 -1.45 7.89 -39.80
C VAL A 92 -2.98 7.73 -39.73
N PRO A 93 -3.62 7.62 -38.55
CA PRO A 93 -5.07 7.42 -38.48
C PRO A 93 -5.84 8.65 -38.97
N VAL A 94 -5.30 9.86 -38.76
CA VAL A 94 -5.93 11.09 -39.28
C VAL A 94 -5.88 11.15 -40.81
N ALA A 95 -4.74 10.83 -41.43
CA ALA A 95 -4.62 10.84 -42.89
C ALA A 95 -5.56 9.82 -43.56
N ILE A 96 -5.69 8.61 -43.00
CA ILE A 96 -6.62 7.59 -43.49
C ILE A 96 -8.07 8.07 -43.34
N LEU A 97 -8.41 8.65 -42.20
CA LEU A 97 -9.74 9.16 -41.92
C LEU A 97 -10.12 10.32 -42.84
N GLU A 98 -9.18 11.23 -43.14
CA GLU A 98 -9.38 12.34 -44.07
C GLU A 98 -9.67 11.85 -45.50
N ALA A 99 -8.80 10.98 -46.03
CA ALA A 99 -9.01 10.41 -47.36
C ALA A 99 -10.34 9.66 -47.45
N TYR A 100 -10.73 8.96 -46.38
CA TYR A 100 -11.99 8.25 -46.30
C TYR A 100 -13.20 9.18 -46.34
N ILE A 101 -13.25 10.21 -45.48
CA ILE A 101 -14.38 11.14 -45.40
C ILE A 101 -14.53 11.93 -46.70
N ILE A 102 -13.43 12.42 -47.27
CA ILE A 102 -13.44 13.17 -48.54
C ILE A 102 -13.98 12.29 -49.68
N ASN A 103 -13.49 11.05 -49.80
CA ASN A 103 -13.94 10.12 -50.84
C ASN A 103 -15.44 9.77 -50.71
N LEU A 104 -15.95 9.61 -49.48
CA LEU A 104 -17.37 9.35 -49.26
C LEU A 104 -18.26 10.51 -49.70
N SER A 105 -17.86 11.75 -49.42
CA SER A 105 -18.60 12.94 -49.81
C SER A 105 -18.59 13.12 -51.34
N GLN A 106 -17.42 12.96 -51.98
CA GLN A 106 -17.29 13.05 -53.45
C GLN A 106 -18.07 11.98 -54.22
N THR A 107 -18.31 10.82 -53.61
CA THR A 107 -19.09 9.72 -54.21
C THR A 107 -20.58 9.76 -53.84
N ASP A 108 -21.04 10.80 -53.12
CA ASP A 108 -22.41 10.96 -52.61
C ASP A 108 -22.91 9.73 -51.83
N ARG A 109 -22.01 9.07 -51.09
CA ARG A 109 -22.31 7.85 -50.30
C ARG A 109 -22.63 8.15 -48.83
N ILE A 110 -22.49 9.40 -48.40
CA ILE A 110 -22.78 9.80 -47.02
C ILE A 110 -24.30 9.81 -46.81
N SER A 111 -24.78 8.84 -46.03
CA SER A 111 -26.16 8.81 -45.54
C SER A 111 -26.19 8.27 -44.12
N GLU A 112 -27.24 8.58 -43.36
CA GLU A 112 -27.42 8.09 -41.98
C GLU A 112 -27.29 6.56 -41.88
N SER A 113 -27.97 5.84 -42.76
CA SER A 113 -27.96 4.37 -42.78
C SER A 113 -26.61 3.76 -43.14
N PHE A 114 -25.82 4.49 -43.95
CA PHE A 114 -24.47 4.10 -44.32
C PHE A 114 -23.53 4.33 -43.13
N VAL A 115 -23.50 5.54 -42.58
CA VAL A 115 -22.64 5.96 -41.46
C VAL A 115 -22.89 5.11 -40.21
N ALA A 116 -24.14 4.74 -39.92
CA ALA A 116 -24.50 3.86 -38.80
C ALA A 116 -23.87 2.45 -38.87
N LYS A 117 -23.45 2.01 -40.07
CA LYS A 117 -22.87 0.69 -40.33
C LYS A 117 -21.37 0.71 -40.60
N GLN A 118 -20.74 1.89 -40.59
CA GLN A 118 -19.31 2.03 -40.87
C GLN A 118 -18.43 1.83 -39.62
N PRO A 119 -17.19 1.35 -39.77
CA PRO A 119 -16.26 1.24 -38.67
C PRO A 119 -15.90 2.61 -38.07
N ASN A 120 -15.99 2.75 -36.74
CA ASN A 120 -15.61 3.96 -36.01
C ASN A 120 -14.23 3.82 -35.32
N GLU A 121 -13.46 2.79 -35.65
CA GLU A 121 -12.31 2.35 -34.84
C GLU A 121 -11.19 3.39 -34.78
N LEU A 122 -10.91 4.09 -35.90
CA LEU A 122 -9.91 5.17 -35.93
C LEU A 122 -10.35 6.36 -35.06
N LEU A 123 -11.63 6.73 -35.11
CA LEU A 123 -12.21 7.80 -34.31
C LEU A 123 -12.18 7.43 -32.81
N LEU A 124 -12.48 6.19 -32.46
CA LEU A 124 -12.39 5.68 -31.08
C LEU A 124 -10.95 5.65 -30.57
N LEU A 125 -9.99 5.23 -31.40
CA LEU A 125 -8.57 5.24 -31.06
C LEU A 125 -8.10 6.67 -30.77
N LEU A 126 -8.43 7.63 -31.64
CA LEU A 126 -8.10 9.04 -31.45
C LEU A 126 -8.72 9.59 -30.15
N SER A 127 -9.96 9.20 -29.83
CA SER A 127 -10.62 9.57 -28.57
C SER A 127 -9.86 9.08 -27.34
N GLU A 128 -9.35 7.84 -27.33
CA GLU A 128 -8.56 7.32 -26.21
C GLU A 128 -7.22 8.06 -26.04
N ILE A 129 -6.57 8.46 -27.14
CA ILE A 129 -5.36 9.30 -27.08
C ILE A 129 -5.70 10.70 -26.52
N ILE A 130 -6.83 11.29 -26.93
CA ILE A 130 -7.32 12.58 -26.39
C ILE A 130 -7.55 12.48 -24.88
N LYS A 131 -8.16 11.39 -24.39
CA LYS A 131 -8.46 11.16 -22.97
C LYS A 131 -7.20 11.13 -22.11
N VAL A 132 -6.08 10.59 -22.62
CA VAL A 132 -4.81 10.48 -21.87
C VAL A 132 -3.95 11.74 -22.01
N ARG A 133 -3.74 12.25 -23.23
CA ARG A 133 -2.76 13.33 -23.48
C ARG A 133 -3.34 14.74 -23.55
N GLY A 134 -4.60 14.85 -23.97
CA GLY A 134 -5.33 16.10 -24.16
C GLY A 134 -5.31 16.64 -25.61
N ILE A 135 -6.43 17.24 -26.02
CA ILE A 135 -6.72 17.64 -27.40
C ILE A 135 -5.76 18.69 -28.01
N LYS A 136 -5.23 19.62 -27.20
CA LYS A 136 -4.41 20.73 -27.72
C LYS A 136 -3.17 20.27 -28.49
N LYS A 137 -2.51 19.19 -28.02
CA LYS A 137 -1.34 18.62 -28.70
C LYS A 137 -1.74 17.85 -29.95
N LEU A 138 -2.88 17.18 -29.92
CA LEU A 138 -3.37 16.34 -31.02
C LEU A 138 -3.83 17.16 -32.22
N LEU A 139 -4.49 18.30 -32.02
CA LEU A 139 -5.00 19.14 -33.11
C LEU A 139 -3.92 19.62 -34.09
N HIS A 140 -2.65 19.69 -33.68
CA HIS A 140 -1.54 20.07 -34.56
C HIS A 140 -1.29 19.05 -35.69
N PHE A 141 -1.82 17.83 -35.55
CA PHE A 141 -1.68 16.75 -36.53
C PHE A 141 -2.93 16.57 -37.40
N PHE A 142 -4.01 17.32 -37.13
CA PHE A 142 -5.21 17.32 -37.96
C PHE A 142 -5.01 18.25 -39.16
N SER A 143 -5.59 17.89 -40.31
CA SER A 143 -5.50 18.73 -41.50
C SER A 143 -6.42 19.95 -41.37
N CYS A 144 -5.96 21.07 -41.96
CA CYS A 144 -6.74 22.30 -42.14
C CYS A 144 -7.05 22.53 -43.63
N SER A 145 -7.25 21.47 -44.40
CA SER A 145 -7.51 21.57 -45.84
C SER A 145 -8.92 22.12 -46.10
N VAL A 146 -9.06 22.97 -47.12
CA VAL A 146 -10.37 23.49 -47.56
C VAL A 146 -11.26 22.34 -48.04
N GLU A 147 -10.63 21.37 -48.71
CA GLU A 147 -11.28 20.16 -49.24
C GLU A 147 -11.92 19.28 -48.15
N ALA A 148 -11.45 19.36 -46.90
CA ALA A 148 -12.02 18.59 -45.80
C ALA A 148 -13.22 19.28 -45.12
N LEU A 149 -13.43 20.60 -45.31
CA LEU A 149 -14.41 21.35 -44.51
C LEU A 149 -15.83 20.79 -44.63
N GLU A 150 -16.38 20.82 -45.84
CA GLU A 150 -17.75 20.39 -46.11
C GLU A 150 -17.94 18.87 -45.94
N PRO A 151 -17.00 18.00 -46.41
CA PRO A 151 -17.09 16.55 -46.14
C PRO A 151 -17.10 16.20 -44.66
N VAL A 152 -16.26 16.84 -43.84
CA VAL A 152 -16.24 16.59 -42.39
C VAL A 152 -17.51 17.14 -41.74
N PHE A 153 -18.03 18.28 -42.21
CA PHE A 153 -19.30 18.82 -41.72
C PHE A 153 -20.49 17.88 -42.01
N GLU A 154 -20.63 17.45 -43.26
CA GLU A 154 -21.64 16.49 -43.72
C GLU A 154 -21.56 15.18 -42.93
N TYR A 155 -20.35 14.61 -42.82
CA TYR A 155 -20.13 13.38 -42.07
C TYR A 155 -20.46 13.53 -40.58
N THR A 156 -20.18 14.71 -39.99
CA THR A 156 -20.51 15.01 -38.60
C THR A 156 -22.03 15.03 -38.38
N LEU A 157 -22.80 15.64 -39.28
CA LEU A 157 -24.27 15.65 -39.19
C LEU A 157 -24.85 14.24 -39.23
N CYS A 158 -24.41 13.40 -40.18
CA CYS A 158 -24.87 12.01 -40.25
C CYS A 158 -24.43 11.16 -39.05
N GLN A 159 -23.23 11.39 -38.50
CA GLN A 159 -22.74 10.72 -37.28
C GLN A 159 -23.54 11.12 -36.03
N ILE A 160 -23.99 12.38 -35.95
CA ILE A 160 -24.86 12.84 -34.85
C ILE A 160 -26.25 12.24 -35.02
N LYS A 161 -26.84 12.31 -36.22
CA LYS A 161 -28.18 11.77 -36.50
C LYS A 161 -28.29 10.28 -36.18
N SER A 162 -27.30 9.50 -36.62
CA SER A 162 -27.27 8.04 -36.43
C SER A 162 -27.03 7.60 -34.98
N ASN A 163 -26.73 8.52 -34.04
CA ASN A 163 -26.44 8.21 -32.63
C ASN A 163 -25.37 7.11 -32.42
N SER A 164 -24.41 7.00 -33.34
CA SER A 164 -23.44 5.89 -33.40
C SER A 164 -22.47 5.82 -32.20
N SER A 165 -21.73 6.90 -31.90
CA SER A 165 -20.77 7.02 -30.79
C SER A 165 -20.47 8.48 -30.46
N PHE A 166 -20.65 8.87 -29.19
CA PHE A 166 -20.32 10.22 -28.72
C PHE A 166 -18.82 10.52 -28.75
N GLU A 167 -17.95 9.51 -28.56
CA GLU A 167 -16.50 9.65 -28.72
C GLU A 167 -16.13 10.02 -30.16
N ALA A 168 -16.72 9.35 -31.13
CA ALA A 168 -16.48 9.61 -32.55
C ALA A 168 -16.94 11.02 -32.93
N GLN A 169 -18.15 11.39 -32.52
CA GLN A 169 -18.70 12.75 -32.70
C GLN A 169 -17.78 13.82 -32.08
N THR A 170 -17.20 13.54 -30.92
CA THR A 170 -16.31 14.49 -30.22
C THR A 170 -15.04 14.78 -31.04
N VAL A 171 -14.42 13.75 -31.64
CA VAL A 171 -13.22 13.93 -32.48
C VAL A 171 -13.53 14.79 -33.70
N LEU A 172 -14.67 14.54 -34.37
CA LEU A 172 -15.10 15.30 -35.53
C LEU A 172 -15.41 16.76 -35.19
N ILE A 173 -16.09 17.03 -34.07
CA ILE A 173 -16.35 18.40 -33.60
C ILE A 173 -15.04 19.15 -33.30
N TYR A 174 -14.04 18.47 -32.73
CA TYR A 174 -12.72 19.08 -32.54
C TYR A 174 -12.02 19.36 -33.88
N TRP A 175 -12.18 18.50 -34.88
CA TRP A 175 -11.67 18.76 -36.23
C TRP A 175 -12.35 19.96 -36.87
N LEU A 176 -13.68 20.06 -36.80
CA LEU A 176 -14.41 21.25 -37.23
C LEU A 176 -13.93 22.51 -36.49
N SER A 177 -13.65 22.43 -35.19
CA SER A 177 -13.09 23.57 -34.44
C SER A 177 -11.73 24.04 -34.98
N LEU A 178 -10.95 23.14 -35.57
CA LEU A 178 -9.70 23.47 -36.25
C LEU A 178 -9.97 24.08 -37.63
N LEU A 179 -10.86 23.47 -38.43
CA LEU A 179 -11.24 23.93 -39.76
C LEU A 179 -11.85 25.34 -39.76
N ALA A 180 -12.46 25.79 -38.66
CA ALA A 180 -12.88 27.17 -38.49
C ALA A 180 -11.73 28.20 -38.66
N ASN A 181 -10.47 27.78 -38.51
CA ASN A 181 -9.29 28.64 -38.67
C ASN A 181 -8.78 28.74 -40.13
N ILE A 182 -9.46 28.16 -41.12
CA ILE A 182 -9.09 28.29 -42.55
C ILE A 182 -8.99 29.78 -42.94
N PRO A 183 -7.86 30.26 -43.50
CA PRO A 183 -7.62 31.70 -43.73
C PRO A 183 -8.29 32.26 -45.00
N LEU A 184 -9.47 31.74 -45.37
CA LEU A 184 -10.29 32.18 -46.50
C LEU A 184 -11.68 32.54 -46.01
N GLN A 185 -12.34 33.54 -46.61
CA GLN A 185 -13.73 33.87 -46.29
C GLN A 185 -14.62 32.65 -46.54
N LEU A 186 -15.47 32.29 -45.58
CA LEU A 186 -16.29 31.07 -45.67
C LEU A 186 -17.30 31.15 -46.81
N GLU A 187 -17.78 32.35 -47.15
CA GLU A 187 -18.65 32.59 -48.32
C GLU A 187 -18.01 32.15 -49.65
N ASN A 188 -16.69 32.16 -49.76
CA ASN A 188 -15.99 31.71 -50.98
C ASN A 188 -15.78 30.20 -51.03
N ILE A 189 -15.99 29.50 -49.91
CA ILE A 189 -15.88 28.03 -49.78
C ILE A 189 -17.27 27.38 -49.83
N ASP A 190 -18.30 28.09 -49.37
CA ASP A 190 -19.67 27.64 -49.26
C ASP A 190 -20.20 27.14 -50.62
N SER A 191 -20.47 25.84 -50.73
CA SER A 191 -21.06 25.24 -51.93
C SER A 191 -22.57 25.56 -52.07
N GLU A 192 -23.13 26.34 -51.15
CA GLU A 192 -24.56 26.68 -51.04
C GLU A 192 -25.48 25.46 -50.93
N ILE A 193 -24.94 24.35 -50.40
CA ILE A 193 -25.66 23.10 -50.19
C ILE A 193 -26.42 23.16 -48.86
N ASP A 194 -27.72 22.85 -48.91
CA ASP A 194 -28.50 22.61 -47.69
C ASP A 194 -28.18 21.20 -47.15
N TYR A 195 -27.16 21.12 -46.28
CA TYR A 195 -26.76 19.87 -45.66
C TYR A 195 -27.78 19.36 -44.65
N LEU A 196 -28.65 20.21 -44.10
CA LEU A 196 -29.75 19.80 -43.24
C LEU A 196 -30.75 18.97 -44.03
N GLN A 197 -31.14 19.44 -45.22
CA GLN A 197 -31.99 18.69 -46.13
C GLN A 197 -31.27 17.44 -46.67
N LYS A 198 -30.00 17.58 -47.09
CA LYS A 198 -29.20 16.46 -47.64
C LYS A 198 -29.04 15.31 -46.62
N CYS A 199 -28.78 15.64 -45.37
CA CYS A 199 -28.58 14.67 -44.29
C CYS A 199 -29.89 14.30 -43.56
N ASP A 200 -31.01 14.92 -43.93
CA ASP A 200 -32.31 14.84 -43.22
C ASP A 200 -32.15 15.13 -41.72
N TYR A 201 -31.42 16.20 -41.38
CA TYR A 201 -31.10 16.60 -40.01
C TYR A 201 -31.95 17.80 -39.58
N THR A 202 -32.55 17.71 -38.38
CA THR A 202 -33.28 18.82 -37.76
C THR A 202 -32.67 19.16 -36.41
N PHE A 203 -32.40 20.44 -36.16
CA PHE A 203 -31.89 20.89 -34.86
C PHE A 203 -32.97 20.74 -33.80
N GLN A 204 -32.65 20.09 -32.68
CA GLN A 204 -33.61 19.91 -31.60
C GLN A 204 -33.49 21.04 -30.57
N ASN A 205 -34.63 21.69 -30.28
CA ASN A 205 -34.82 22.54 -29.11
C ASN A 205 -33.85 23.73 -28.98
N LEU A 206 -33.46 24.39 -30.08
CA LEU A 206 -32.74 25.67 -29.95
C LEU A 206 -33.70 26.72 -29.34
N PHE A 207 -33.31 27.25 -28.18
CA PHE A 207 -34.07 28.26 -27.46
C PHE A 207 -34.15 29.55 -28.31
N MET A 208 -35.35 30.04 -28.62
CA MET A 208 -35.66 31.18 -29.52
C MET A 208 -35.79 30.85 -31.01
N ASP A 209 -36.88 31.37 -31.60
CA ASP A 209 -37.31 31.08 -32.98
C ASP A 209 -36.31 31.51 -34.04
N GLU A 210 -35.49 32.53 -33.78
CA GLU A 210 -34.49 33.04 -34.73
C GLU A 210 -33.37 32.05 -35.07
N TRP A 211 -33.12 31.07 -34.19
CA TRP A 211 -32.13 30.00 -34.37
C TRP A 211 -32.73 28.70 -34.88
N ASN A 212 -34.06 28.57 -34.84
CA ASN A 212 -34.77 27.41 -35.36
C ASN A 212 -34.81 27.49 -36.89
N ILE A 213 -33.95 26.70 -37.53
CA ILE A 213 -33.89 26.58 -38.98
C ILE A 213 -34.26 25.16 -39.41
N GLU A 214 -35.26 25.05 -40.29
CA GLU A 214 -35.64 23.79 -40.95
C GLU A 214 -34.88 23.58 -42.26
N SER A 215 -34.48 24.67 -42.94
CA SER A 215 -33.66 24.67 -44.16
C SER A 215 -32.80 25.93 -44.21
N SER A 216 -31.59 25.82 -44.78
CA SER A 216 -30.70 26.95 -45.05
C SER A 216 -29.58 26.50 -45.99
N THR A 217 -29.31 27.25 -47.04
CA THR A 217 -28.15 27.01 -47.93
C THR A 217 -26.84 27.59 -47.40
N SER A 218 -26.86 28.40 -46.33
CA SER A 218 -25.64 28.99 -45.77
C SER A 218 -24.90 28.00 -44.89
N LEU A 219 -23.71 27.57 -45.30
CA LEU A 219 -22.84 26.69 -44.53
C LEU A 219 -22.52 27.30 -43.16
N VAL A 220 -22.22 28.60 -43.11
CA VAL A 220 -21.90 29.31 -41.87
C VAL A 220 -23.07 29.25 -40.87
N LYS A 221 -24.29 29.51 -41.33
CA LYS A 221 -25.49 29.47 -40.46
C LYS A 221 -25.74 28.06 -39.95
N GLN A 222 -25.66 27.05 -40.82
CA GLN A 222 -25.80 25.64 -40.43
C GLN A 222 -24.72 25.23 -39.41
N TRP A 223 -23.48 25.70 -39.59
CA TRP A 223 -22.35 25.37 -38.73
C TRP A 223 -22.43 26.02 -37.35
N VAL A 224 -22.87 27.29 -37.27
CA VAL A 224 -23.14 27.97 -36.00
C VAL A 224 -24.30 27.28 -35.26
N CYS A 225 -25.39 26.92 -35.93
CA CYS A 225 -26.50 26.21 -35.30
C CYS A 225 -26.08 24.83 -34.76
N LEU A 226 -25.24 24.09 -35.51
CA LEU A 226 -24.65 22.84 -35.02
C LEU A 226 -23.81 23.05 -33.76
N GLY A 227 -22.99 24.10 -33.76
CA GLY A 227 -22.19 24.48 -32.60
C GLY A 227 -23.05 24.82 -31.39
N LEU A 228 -24.12 25.58 -31.56
CA LEU A 228 -25.06 25.95 -30.49
C LEU A 228 -25.74 24.74 -29.87
N GLU A 229 -26.33 23.89 -30.71
CA GLU A 229 -27.06 22.71 -30.28
C GLU A 229 -26.12 21.75 -29.51
N ARG A 230 -24.94 21.45 -30.08
CA ARG A 230 -23.98 20.56 -29.45
C ARG A 230 -23.29 21.19 -28.23
N CYS A 231 -23.13 22.51 -28.19
CA CYS A 231 -22.68 23.21 -26.99
C CYS A 231 -23.68 23.01 -25.86
N MET A 232 -24.97 23.21 -26.10
CA MET A 232 -26.01 23.12 -25.07
C MET A 232 -26.30 21.68 -24.63
N TYR A 233 -26.49 20.77 -25.59
CA TYR A 233 -27.02 19.42 -25.35
C TYR A 233 -25.95 18.32 -25.41
N GLY A 234 -24.74 18.64 -25.89
CA GLY A 234 -23.66 17.67 -25.99
C GLY A 234 -23.14 17.19 -24.63
N ILE A 235 -22.72 15.93 -24.57
CA ILE A 235 -22.23 15.31 -23.34
C ILE A 235 -20.74 15.58 -23.15
N GLY A 236 -20.37 16.13 -21.99
CA GLY A 236 -18.98 16.20 -21.53
C GLY A 236 -18.01 16.89 -22.50
N SER A 237 -17.15 16.11 -23.16
CA SER A 237 -16.14 16.62 -24.11
C SER A 237 -16.73 17.14 -25.42
N GLN A 238 -17.91 16.64 -25.82
CA GLN A 238 -18.60 17.08 -27.02
C GLN A 238 -19.02 18.55 -26.92
N SER A 239 -19.69 18.92 -25.81
CA SER A 239 -20.08 20.31 -25.53
C SER A 239 -18.87 21.24 -25.47
N LYS A 240 -17.77 20.80 -24.85
CA LYS A 240 -16.52 21.59 -24.80
C LYS A 240 -15.93 21.81 -26.20
N GLY A 241 -15.93 20.77 -27.04
CA GLY A 241 -15.49 20.88 -28.44
C GLY A 241 -16.36 21.86 -29.22
N ALA A 242 -17.68 21.78 -29.07
CA ALA A 242 -18.62 22.66 -29.74
C ALA A 242 -18.48 24.13 -29.28
N ALA A 243 -18.27 24.37 -27.99
CA ALA A 243 -17.96 25.69 -27.45
C ALA A 243 -16.66 26.28 -28.04
N VAL A 244 -15.61 25.47 -28.18
CA VAL A 244 -14.36 25.90 -28.83
C VAL A 244 -14.60 26.20 -30.31
N MET A 245 -15.38 25.36 -31.00
CA MET A 245 -15.75 25.55 -32.41
C MET A 245 -16.51 26.86 -32.62
N LEU A 246 -17.57 27.13 -31.84
CA LEU A 246 -18.32 28.39 -31.87
C LEU A 246 -17.40 29.60 -31.67
N ALA A 247 -16.52 29.50 -30.68
CA ALA A 247 -15.57 30.56 -30.38
C ALA A 247 -14.62 30.81 -31.58
N GLN A 248 -14.04 29.77 -32.20
CA GLN A 248 -13.20 29.94 -33.39
C GLN A 248 -13.97 30.48 -34.59
N LEU A 249 -15.25 30.13 -34.76
CA LEU A 249 -16.09 30.70 -35.83
C LEU A 249 -16.27 32.20 -35.64
N VAL A 250 -16.71 32.66 -34.46
CA VAL A 250 -16.89 34.11 -34.20
C VAL A 250 -15.58 34.88 -34.04
N LYS A 251 -14.43 34.20 -33.99
CA LYS A 251 -13.12 34.86 -34.11
C LYS A 251 -12.95 35.51 -35.48
N ARG A 252 -13.60 34.98 -36.50
CA ARG A 252 -13.48 35.42 -37.88
C ARG A 252 -14.39 36.61 -38.15
N ARG A 253 -13.89 37.60 -38.87
CA ARG A 253 -14.64 38.84 -39.16
C ARG A 253 -15.89 38.61 -40.01
N ASP A 254 -15.82 37.70 -40.98
CA ASP A 254 -16.94 37.31 -41.86
C ASP A 254 -18.09 36.63 -41.11
N VAL A 255 -17.81 36.01 -39.97
CA VAL A 255 -18.84 35.35 -39.12
C VAL A 255 -19.26 36.23 -37.95
N SER A 256 -18.31 36.90 -37.29
CA SER A 256 -18.58 37.74 -36.11
C SER A 256 -19.65 38.78 -36.39
N ASN A 257 -19.66 39.31 -37.62
CA ASN A 257 -20.52 40.43 -37.94
C ASN A 257 -22.02 40.13 -37.83
N ASN A 258 -22.39 38.88 -38.09
CA ASN A 258 -23.78 38.44 -38.11
C ASN A 258 -24.15 37.60 -36.88
N PHE A 259 -23.16 36.96 -36.21
CA PHE A 259 -23.46 35.95 -35.19
C PHE A 259 -22.92 36.28 -33.79
N LEU A 260 -21.99 37.23 -33.60
CA LEU A 260 -21.40 37.48 -32.28
C LEU A 260 -22.41 37.96 -31.24
N ILE A 261 -23.12 39.05 -31.51
CA ILE A 261 -24.12 39.61 -30.58
C ILE A 261 -25.30 38.63 -30.40
N PRO A 262 -25.89 38.06 -31.47
CA PRO A 262 -26.95 37.06 -31.31
C PRO A 262 -26.54 35.87 -30.42
N LEU A 263 -25.29 35.38 -30.52
CA LEU A 263 -24.80 34.30 -29.67
C LEU A 263 -24.69 34.72 -28.19
N LEU A 264 -24.20 35.93 -27.91
CA LEU A 264 -24.16 36.46 -26.54
C LEU A 264 -25.58 36.58 -25.96
N SER A 265 -26.51 37.16 -26.72
CA SER A 265 -27.91 37.29 -26.33
C SER A 265 -28.57 35.92 -26.09
N TYR A 266 -28.31 34.93 -26.96
CA TYR A 266 -28.81 33.56 -26.79
C TYR A 266 -28.39 32.94 -25.45
N PHE A 267 -27.09 32.96 -25.13
CA PHE A 267 -26.59 32.42 -23.86
C PHE A 267 -27.10 33.22 -22.65
N ARG A 268 -27.17 34.55 -22.75
CA ARG A 268 -27.76 35.41 -21.72
C ARG A 268 -29.21 35.00 -21.44
N ASN A 269 -30.03 34.88 -22.48
CA ASN A 269 -31.46 34.60 -22.36
C ASN A 269 -31.71 33.20 -21.76
N ILE A 270 -30.88 32.21 -22.11
CA ILE A 270 -30.91 30.87 -21.48
C ILE A 270 -30.65 30.95 -19.97
N ILE A 271 -29.64 31.72 -19.56
CA ILE A 271 -29.33 31.90 -18.13
C ILE A 271 -30.49 32.62 -17.42
N SER A 272 -31.04 33.68 -18.03
CA SER A 272 -32.21 34.39 -17.49
C SER A 272 -33.42 33.47 -17.32
N ALA A 273 -33.73 32.66 -18.33
CA ALA A 273 -34.85 31.71 -18.28
C ALA A 273 -34.68 30.69 -17.15
N PHE A 274 -33.48 30.14 -16.97
CA PHE A 274 -33.19 29.22 -15.86
C PHE A 274 -33.34 29.90 -14.49
N LEU A 275 -32.91 31.16 -14.35
CA LEU A 275 -33.08 31.93 -13.11
C LEU A 275 -34.56 32.17 -12.80
N GLU A 276 -35.38 32.47 -13.80
CA GLU A 276 -36.83 32.64 -13.62
C GLU A 276 -37.54 31.34 -13.25
N GLU A 277 -37.23 30.23 -13.91
CA GLU A 277 -37.83 28.92 -13.63
C GLU A 277 -37.47 28.43 -12.22
N SER A 278 -36.20 28.57 -11.85
CA SER A 278 -35.71 28.16 -10.54
C SER A 278 -36.26 28.99 -9.38
N SER A 279 -36.68 30.24 -9.64
CA SER A 279 -37.41 31.07 -8.67
C SER A 279 -38.84 30.61 -8.42
N LYS A 280 -39.46 29.90 -9.37
CA LYS A 280 -40.87 29.46 -9.35
C LYS A 280 -41.09 28.04 -8.81
N ALA A 281 -40.05 27.36 -8.33
CA ALA A 281 -40.09 25.99 -7.74
C ALA A 281 -40.79 24.92 -8.61
N LYS A 282 -40.81 25.09 -9.94
CA LYS A 282 -41.26 24.07 -10.90
C LYS A 282 -40.05 23.33 -11.47
N GLU A 283 -40.23 22.08 -11.93
CA GLU A 283 -39.23 21.42 -12.78
C GLU A 283 -39.07 22.27 -14.06
N GLY A 284 -37.90 22.90 -14.20
CA GLY A 284 -37.59 23.80 -15.31
C GLY A 284 -37.28 23.04 -16.60
N LEU A 285 -37.54 23.67 -17.74
CA LEU A 285 -37.17 23.18 -19.06
C LEU A 285 -35.65 23.15 -19.24
N ILE A 286 -34.91 23.99 -18.51
CA ILE A 286 -33.45 24.10 -18.58
C ILE A 286 -32.80 23.41 -17.36
N GLN A 287 -31.94 22.44 -17.64
CA GLN A 287 -31.23 21.66 -16.65
C GLN A 287 -29.90 22.32 -16.24
N PRO A 288 -29.40 22.09 -15.01
CA PRO A 288 -28.19 22.75 -14.54
C PRO A 288 -26.91 22.43 -15.35
N PHE A 289 -26.81 21.24 -15.95
CA PHE A 289 -25.68 20.90 -16.83
C PHE A 289 -25.67 21.76 -18.10
N GLN A 290 -26.83 22.18 -18.61
CA GLN A 290 -26.96 23.05 -19.78
C GLN A 290 -26.47 24.47 -19.44
N ILE A 291 -26.71 24.95 -18.21
CA ILE A 291 -26.14 26.21 -17.74
C ILE A 291 -24.62 26.13 -17.59
N ASN A 292 -24.10 25.01 -17.09
CA ASN A 292 -22.65 24.80 -17.05
C ASN A 292 -22.06 24.81 -18.48
N ASN A 293 -22.73 24.18 -19.44
CA ASN A 293 -22.33 24.19 -20.83
C ASN A 293 -22.37 25.61 -21.43
N ALA A 294 -23.44 26.36 -21.20
CA ALA A 294 -23.59 27.77 -21.63
C ALA A 294 -22.47 28.66 -21.07
N LEU A 295 -22.17 28.55 -19.76
CA LEU A 295 -21.07 29.29 -19.13
C LEU A 295 -19.71 28.93 -19.72
N TYR A 296 -19.49 27.66 -20.10
CA TYR A 296 -18.26 27.26 -20.78
C TYR A 296 -18.18 27.83 -22.21
N GLY A 297 -19.29 27.83 -22.94
CA GLY A 297 -19.43 28.50 -24.24
C GLY A 297 -19.08 29.98 -24.16
N LEU A 298 -19.74 30.71 -23.26
CA LEU A 298 -19.47 32.11 -22.96
C LEU A 298 -18.00 32.35 -22.60
N CYS A 299 -17.40 31.51 -21.74
CA CYS A 299 -15.98 31.60 -21.43
C CYS A 299 -15.10 31.53 -22.69
N CYS A 300 -15.43 30.66 -23.66
CA CYS A 300 -14.64 30.52 -24.88
C CYS A 300 -14.80 31.73 -25.79
N ILE A 301 -16.03 32.22 -25.98
CA ILE A 301 -16.35 33.38 -26.82
C ILE A 301 -15.71 34.66 -26.26
N VAL A 302 -15.92 34.96 -24.98
CA VAL A 302 -15.36 36.15 -24.31
C VAL A 302 -13.83 36.18 -24.37
N SER A 303 -13.18 35.02 -24.29
CA SER A 303 -11.71 34.93 -24.42
C SER A 303 -11.19 35.34 -25.79
N ILE A 304 -12.01 35.21 -26.83
CA ILE A 304 -11.62 35.54 -28.20
C ILE A 304 -11.89 37.01 -28.47
N ILE A 305 -13.02 37.54 -27.98
CA ILE A 305 -13.31 38.98 -28.00
C ILE A 305 -12.17 39.75 -27.32
N SER A 306 -11.66 39.25 -26.18
CA SER A 306 -10.55 39.89 -25.49
C SER A 306 -9.26 39.99 -26.32
N THR A 307 -9.06 39.09 -27.30
CA THR A 307 -7.86 39.07 -28.17
C THR A 307 -8.03 39.77 -29.51
N ASN A 308 -9.25 40.11 -29.92
CA ASN A 308 -9.56 40.71 -31.21
C ASN A 308 -9.96 42.19 -31.00
N GLU A 309 -9.29 43.14 -31.66
CA GLU A 309 -9.73 44.54 -31.70
C GLU A 309 -11.12 44.63 -32.36
N SER A 310 -12.17 44.69 -31.53
CA SER A 310 -13.57 44.66 -31.98
C SER A 310 -14.21 46.04 -31.88
N SER A 311 -13.60 47.04 -32.54
CA SER A 311 -14.09 48.44 -32.51
C SER A 311 -15.53 48.61 -33.03
N VAL A 312 -16.04 47.65 -33.82
CA VAL A 312 -17.34 47.72 -34.51
C VAL A 312 -18.53 47.39 -33.59
N TYR A 313 -18.33 46.58 -32.53
CA TYR A 313 -19.40 46.04 -31.68
C TYR A 313 -19.33 46.53 -30.22
N LYS A 314 -18.55 47.57 -29.96
CA LYS A 314 -18.29 48.04 -28.59
C LYS A 314 -19.57 48.31 -27.77
N PRO A 315 -20.56 49.10 -28.24
CA PRO A 315 -21.72 49.45 -27.41
C PRO A 315 -22.64 48.24 -27.17
N GLU A 316 -22.78 47.33 -28.14
CA GLU A 316 -23.56 46.11 -27.96
C GLU A 316 -22.88 45.13 -26.99
N ILE A 317 -21.55 44.99 -27.07
CA ILE A 317 -20.77 44.16 -26.14
C ILE A 317 -20.83 44.73 -24.72
N GLU A 318 -20.76 46.06 -24.57
CA GLU A 318 -20.94 46.75 -23.29
C GLU A 318 -22.30 46.40 -22.66
N SER A 319 -23.38 46.62 -23.40
CA SER A 319 -24.74 46.30 -22.95
C SER A 319 -24.91 44.83 -22.58
N GLU A 320 -24.41 43.91 -23.42
CA GLU A 320 -24.52 42.46 -23.14
C GLU A 320 -23.72 42.05 -21.90
N SER A 321 -22.55 42.65 -21.69
CA SER A 321 -21.68 42.36 -20.54
C SER A 321 -22.33 42.75 -19.20
N VAL A 322 -22.98 43.91 -19.12
CA VAL A 322 -23.73 44.33 -17.92
C VAL A 322 -24.84 43.33 -17.62
N CYS A 323 -25.66 42.98 -18.61
CA CYS A 323 -26.76 42.03 -18.41
C CYS A 323 -26.27 40.62 -18.05
N LEU A 324 -25.16 40.17 -18.64
CA LEU A 324 -24.52 38.91 -18.28
C LEU A 324 -24.02 38.93 -16.83
N TRP A 325 -23.38 40.02 -16.37
CA TRP A 325 -22.95 40.14 -14.98
C TRP A 325 -24.14 40.09 -14.00
N GLU A 326 -25.24 40.79 -14.30
CA GLU A 326 -26.46 40.74 -13.47
C GLU A 326 -27.02 39.31 -13.36
N ASN A 327 -27.02 38.55 -14.45
CA ASN A 327 -27.40 37.14 -14.43
C ASN A 327 -26.43 36.30 -13.59
N ILE A 328 -25.13 36.57 -13.65
CA ILE A 328 -24.13 35.88 -12.83
C ILE A 328 -24.32 36.18 -11.34
N LYS A 329 -24.60 37.43 -10.96
CA LYS A 329 -24.91 37.79 -9.56
C LYS A 329 -26.08 36.98 -9.02
N LYS A 330 -27.18 36.89 -9.79
CA LYS A 330 -28.34 36.06 -9.45
C LYS A 330 -28.00 34.57 -9.35
N LEU A 331 -27.12 34.05 -10.22
CA LEU A 331 -26.63 32.66 -10.13
C LEU A 331 -25.81 32.40 -8.87
N ILE A 332 -24.98 33.37 -8.46
CA ILE A 332 -24.19 33.29 -7.22
C ILE A 332 -25.12 33.21 -6.01
N GLU A 333 -26.14 34.08 -5.94
CA GLU A 333 -27.16 34.03 -4.87
C GLU A 333 -27.95 32.72 -4.85
N LEU A 334 -28.29 32.18 -6.02
CA LEU A 334 -29.02 30.94 -6.13
C LEU A 334 -28.17 29.77 -5.61
N ASN A 335 -26.89 29.74 -5.94
CA ASN A 335 -25.95 28.74 -5.45
C ASN A 335 -25.77 28.82 -3.92
N SER A 336 -25.76 30.01 -3.32
CA SER A 336 -25.60 30.17 -1.87
C SER A 336 -26.85 29.75 -1.07
N LYS A 337 -28.04 29.90 -1.63
CA LYS A 337 -29.32 29.51 -0.99
C LYS A 337 -29.60 28.00 -1.05
N SER A 338 -28.99 27.26 -1.98
CA SER A 338 -29.28 25.84 -2.21
C SER A 338 -28.33 24.90 -1.45
N LYS A 339 -28.86 23.83 -0.83
CA LYS A 339 -28.03 22.75 -0.23
C LYS A 339 -27.35 21.85 -1.28
N ILE A 340 -27.89 21.79 -2.49
CA ILE A 340 -27.33 21.05 -3.63
C ILE A 340 -26.91 22.09 -4.65
N GLN A 341 -25.61 22.24 -4.85
CA GLN A 341 -25.05 23.17 -5.82
C GLN A 341 -25.53 22.81 -7.23
N ARG A 342 -26.34 23.69 -7.83
CA ARG A 342 -26.92 23.46 -9.16
C ARG A 342 -25.91 23.79 -10.27
N VAL A 343 -25.19 24.90 -10.13
CA VAL A 343 -24.23 25.39 -11.14
C VAL A 343 -22.80 25.36 -10.57
N LEU A 344 -21.83 24.92 -11.38
CA LEU A 344 -20.45 24.76 -10.94
C LEU A 344 -19.81 26.13 -10.65
N ASN A 345 -19.46 26.39 -9.39
CA ASN A 345 -18.76 27.64 -9.00
C ASN A 345 -17.50 27.89 -9.83
N LYS A 346 -16.77 26.82 -10.19
CA LYS A 346 -15.60 26.91 -11.08
C LYS A 346 -15.91 27.68 -12.36
N LEU A 347 -17.04 27.42 -13.01
CA LEU A 347 -17.40 28.04 -14.27
C LEU A 347 -17.89 29.47 -14.08
N VAL A 348 -18.63 29.72 -13.00
CA VAL A 348 -19.01 31.09 -12.60
C VAL A 348 -17.76 31.95 -12.38
N THR A 349 -16.85 31.50 -11.50
CA THR A 349 -15.56 32.17 -11.25
C THR A 349 -14.70 32.34 -12.51
N LYS A 350 -14.71 31.33 -13.39
CA LYS A 350 -13.96 31.39 -14.66
C LYS A 350 -14.60 32.33 -15.68
N PHE A 351 -15.92 32.49 -15.67
CA PHE A 351 -16.59 33.45 -16.53
C PHE A 351 -16.40 34.86 -15.99
N SER A 352 -16.61 35.11 -14.68
CA SER A 352 -16.43 36.44 -14.07
C SER A 352 -15.04 37.02 -14.34
N GLN A 353 -13.97 36.23 -14.17
CA GLN A 353 -12.62 36.70 -14.49
C GLN A 353 -12.45 37.05 -15.98
N LYS A 354 -13.05 36.26 -16.88
CA LYS A 354 -12.87 36.43 -18.33
C LYS A 354 -13.66 37.63 -18.83
N LEU A 355 -14.85 37.83 -18.28
CA LEU A 355 -15.69 38.99 -18.53
C LEU A 355 -14.92 40.26 -18.18
N LEU A 356 -14.38 40.35 -16.96
CA LEU A 356 -13.63 41.54 -16.54
C LEU A 356 -12.34 41.74 -17.37
N ILE A 357 -11.57 40.69 -17.66
CA ILE A 357 -10.39 40.81 -18.53
C ILE A 357 -10.77 41.31 -19.93
N MET A 358 -11.89 40.83 -20.51
CA MET A 358 -12.37 41.29 -21.80
C MET A 358 -12.76 42.77 -21.76
N ILE A 359 -13.43 43.21 -20.69
CA ILE A 359 -13.80 44.61 -20.46
C ILE A 359 -12.55 45.50 -20.44
N LEU A 360 -11.55 45.12 -19.65
CA LEU A 360 -10.30 45.86 -19.50
C LEU A 360 -9.48 45.93 -20.79
N GLN A 361 -9.29 44.79 -21.47
CA GLN A 361 -8.49 44.71 -22.71
C GLN A 361 -9.10 45.47 -23.89
N ASN A 362 -10.42 45.63 -23.93
CA ASN A 362 -11.10 46.34 -25.03
C ASN A 362 -11.36 47.82 -24.73
N HIS A 363 -10.95 48.33 -23.55
CA HIS A 363 -11.22 49.69 -23.08
C HIS A 363 -12.70 50.07 -23.25
N LEU A 364 -13.58 49.19 -22.76
CA LEU A 364 -15.01 49.44 -22.77
C LEU A 364 -15.39 50.35 -21.60
N ASP A 365 -16.37 51.22 -21.79
CA ASP A 365 -16.80 52.19 -20.76
C ASP A 365 -17.74 51.52 -19.74
N PHE A 366 -17.30 51.39 -18.50
CA PHE A 366 -18.03 50.70 -17.43
C PHE A 366 -17.92 51.42 -16.09
N ASP A 367 -18.94 51.23 -15.24
CA ASP A 367 -18.96 51.71 -13.86
C ASP A 367 -17.89 50.99 -13.01
N ASP A 368 -17.06 51.75 -12.30
CA ASP A 368 -16.05 51.25 -11.35
C ASP A 368 -16.68 50.29 -10.33
N ALA A 369 -17.96 50.49 -9.98
CA ALA A 369 -18.70 49.60 -9.09
C ALA A 369 -18.76 48.15 -9.61
N LEU A 370 -18.91 47.94 -10.92
CA LEU A 370 -18.95 46.59 -11.50
C LEU A 370 -17.58 45.89 -11.40
N ILE A 371 -16.50 46.65 -11.60
CA ILE A 371 -15.13 46.15 -11.48
C ILE A 371 -14.87 45.71 -10.03
N GLU A 372 -15.21 46.57 -9.06
CA GLU A 372 -15.07 46.29 -7.63
C GLU A 372 -15.90 45.07 -7.20
N GLU A 373 -17.16 44.95 -7.66
CA GLU A 373 -18.02 43.80 -7.40
C GLU A 373 -17.40 42.47 -7.87
N ILE A 374 -16.84 42.44 -9.09
CA ILE A 374 -16.20 41.24 -9.65
C ILE A 374 -14.93 40.91 -8.87
N ILE A 375 -14.09 41.91 -8.55
CA ILE A 375 -12.85 41.70 -7.78
C ILE A 375 -13.19 41.17 -6.38
N SER A 376 -14.19 41.75 -5.71
CA SER A 376 -14.67 41.30 -4.40
C SER A 376 -15.15 39.85 -4.44
N TYR A 377 -15.96 39.48 -5.43
CA TYR A 377 -16.39 38.10 -5.63
C TYR A 377 -15.21 37.13 -5.87
N LEU A 378 -14.20 37.54 -6.64
CA LEU A 378 -13.01 36.72 -6.85
C LEU A 378 -12.22 36.57 -5.54
N MET A 379 -12.07 37.61 -4.74
CA MET A 379 -11.42 37.52 -3.42
C MET A 379 -12.14 36.51 -2.50
N ASP A 380 -13.47 36.48 -2.49
CA ASP A 380 -14.24 35.46 -1.75
C ASP A 380 -13.97 34.04 -2.28
N MET A 381 -13.87 33.88 -3.61
CA MET A 381 -13.60 32.59 -4.24
C MET A 381 -12.15 32.12 -4.06
N MET A 382 -11.21 33.02 -3.81
CA MET A 382 -9.80 32.71 -3.52
C MET A 382 -9.65 31.85 -2.25
N VAL A 383 -10.61 31.93 -1.32
CA VAL A 383 -10.61 31.16 -0.06
C VAL A 383 -11.63 30.02 -0.01
N SER A 384 -12.20 29.67 -1.17
CA SER A 384 -13.15 28.55 -1.31
C SER A 384 -12.59 27.22 -0.81
N GLN A 385 -13.45 26.34 -0.31
CA GLN A 385 -13.04 24.96 0.06
C GLN A 385 -12.62 24.12 -1.17
N ASP A 386 -13.11 24.47 -2.37
CA ASP A 386 -12.72 23.79 -3.62
C ASP A 386 -11.43 24.41 -4.18
N THR A 387 -10.37 23.61 -4.22
CA THR A 387 -9.06 23.98 -4.78
C THR A 387 -9.15 24.46 -6.23
N ILE A 388 -10.04 23.90 -7.05
CA ILE A 388 -10.17 24.29 -8.46
C ILE A 388 -10.81 25.68 -8.57
N VAL A 389 -11.77 26.00 -7.70
CA VAL A 389 -12.40 27.33 -7.61
C VAL A 389 -11.37 28.36 -7.15
N ARG A 390 -10.62 28.05 -6.08
CA ARG A 390 -9.54 28.92 -5.58
C ARG A 390 -8.51 29.24 -6.65
N TRP A 391 -7.98 28.22 -7.32
CA TRP A 391 -6.98 28.41 -8.35
C TRP A 391 -7.52 29.18 -9.57
N SER A 392 -8.80 28.96 -9.91
CA SER A 392 -9.44 29.74 -10.96
C SER A 392 -9.55 31.21 -10.56
N SER A 393 -9.91 31.51 -9.32
CA SER A 393 -9.98 32.88 -8.82
C SER A 393 -8.61 33.57 -8.78
N VAL A 394 -7.61 32.93 -8.19
CA VAL A 394 -6.22 33.43 -8.12
C VAL A 394 -5.67 33.79 -9.50
N LYS A 395 -5.90 32.93 -10.50
CA LYS A 395 -5.52 33.23 -11.89
C LYS A 395 -6.29 34.39 -12.51
N GLY A 396 -7.55 34.58 -12.09
CA GLY A 396 -8.35 35.71 -12.50
C GLY A 396 -7.79 37.01 -11.95
N LEU A 397 -7.68 37.11 -10.62
CA LEU A 397 -7.15 38.28 -9.91
C LEU A 397 -5.78 38.70 -10.44
N SER A 398 -4.85 37.75 -10.54
CA SER A 398 -3.49 38.04 -11.02
C SER A 398 -3.41 38.49 -12.47
N ARG A 399 -4.34 38.06 -13.34
CA ARG A 399 -4.44 38.56 -14.72
C ARG A 399 -5.10 39.92 -14.78
N ILE A 400 -6.14 40.17 -13.99
CA ILE A 400 -6.78 41.48 -13.89
C ILE A 400 -5.75 42.53 -13.43
N CYS A 401 -4.92 42.20 -12.44
CA CYS A 401 -3.82 43.05 -12.00
C CYS A 401 -2.81 43.37 -13.11
N LEU A 402 -2.56 42.45 -14.05
CA LEU A 402 -1.67 42.71 -15.20
C LEU A 402 -2.26 43.72 -16.19
N GLU A 403 -3.58 43.78 -16.31
CA GLU A 403 -4.26 44.75 -17.17
C GLU A 403 -4.37 46.14 -16.51
N LEU A 404 -4.15 46.24 -15.19
CA LEU A 404 -4.26 47.48 -14.40
C LEU A 404 -2.99 47.80 -13.58
N PRO A 405 -1.79 47.85 -14.19
CA PRO A 405 -0.54 47.99 -13.43
C PRO A 405 -0.39 49.33 -12.70
N GLU A 406 -0.95 50.43 -13.23
CA GLU A 406 -0.83 51.78 -12.65
C GLU A 406 -1.87 52.08 -11.55
N SER A 407 -2.80 51.16 -11.29
CA SER A 407 -3.92 51.36 -10.35
C SER A 407 -3.57 51.18 -8.87
N GLY A 408 -2.40 50.61 -8.55
CA GLY A 408 -2.07 50.16 -7.18
C GLY A 408 -2.92 48.99 -6.66
N LEU A 409 -3.72 48.36 -7.53
CA LEU A 409 -4.55 47.21 -7.20
C LEU A 409 -3.76 45.99 -6.70
N PRO A 410 -2.58 45.63 -7.26
CA PRO A 410 -1.77 44.51 -6.73
C PRO A 410 -1.43 44.69 -5.25
N GLU A 411 -1.02 45.89 -4.84
CA GLU A 411 -0.68 46.22 -3.45
C GLU A 411 -1.92 46.20 -2.55
N GLN A 412 -3.07 46.71 -3.01
CA GLN A 412 -4.33 46.63 -2.27
C GLN A 412 -4.76 45.18 -2.00
N ILE A 413 -4.70 44.32 -3.03
CA ILE A 413 -5.02 42.89 -2.89
C ILE A 413 -4.02 42.21 -1.95
N LEU A 414 -2.73 42.56 -2.03
CA LEU A 414 -1.70 42.00 -1.15
C LEU A 414 -1.93 42.42 0.32
N ASN A 415 -2.28 43.68 0.57
CA ASN A 415 -2.62 44.16 1.90
C ASN A 415 -3.83 43.42 2.48
N ASN A 416 -4.89 43.21 1.69
CA ASN A 416 -6.03 42.40 2.09
C ASN A 416 -5.63 40.95 2.42
N ILE A 417 -4.73 40.36 1.63
CA ILE A 417 -4.16 39.03 1.92
C ILE A 417 -3.44 39.03 3.27
N PHE A 418 -2.61 40.04 3.56
CA PHE A 418 -1.91 40.14 4.84
C PHE A 418 -2.87 40.29 6.02
N GLU A 419 -3.92 41.10 5.88
CA GLU A 419 -4.97 41.24 6.90
C GLU A 419 -5.69 39.91 7.15
N MET A 420 -6.13 39.22 6.09
CA MET A 420 -6.78 37.91 6.19
C MET A 420 -5.90 36.87 6.90
N LEU A 421 -4.59 36.83 6.58
CA LEU A 421 -3.65 35.93 7.24
C LEU A 421 -3.44 36.30 8.71
N LYS A 422 -3.27 37.60 9.02
CA LYS A 422 -3.12 38.09 10.40
C LYS A 422 -4.35 37.77 11.25
N GLU A 423 -5.54 38.11 10.79
CA GLU A 423 -6.80 37.89 11.49
C GLU A 423 -7.08 36.40 11.74
N SER A 424 -6.60 35.53 10.87
CA SER A 424 -6.75 34.08 11.03
C SER A 424 -5.84 33.45 12.08
N THR A 425 -4.84 34.18 12.61
CA THR A 425 -3.78 33.62 13.46
C THR A 425 -3.72 34.18 14.87
N PHE A 426 -3.13 33.40 15.77
CA PHE A 426 -2.80 33.85 17.13
C PHE A 426 -1.28 33.88 17.33
N THR A 427 -0.81 34.78 18.20
CA THR A 427 0.60 34.77 18.63
C THR A 427 0.73 33.98 19.93
N LYS A 428 1.49 32.88 19.90
CA LYS A 428 1.82 32.12 21.13
C LYS A 428 2.92 32.84 21.91
N LYS A 429 2.93 32.68 23.23
CA LYS A 429 4.04 33.15 24.07
C LYS A 429 5.30 32.34 23.73
N SER A 430 6.43 33.03 23.52
CA SER A 430 7.71 32.36 23.28
C SER A 430 8.00 31.40 24.42
N ASN A 431 8.23 30.14 24.05
CA ASN A 431 8.49 29.09 25.01
C ASN A 431 9.98 28.78 25.16
N SER A 432 10.84 29.32 24.29
CA SER A 432 12.27 29.05 24.28
C SER A 432 13.05 30.10 23.50
N SER A 433 14.38 30.13 23.71
CA SER A 433 15.33 30.86 22.88
C SER A 433 15.44 30.34 21.44
N LEU A 434 14.78 29.23 21.10
CA LEU A 434 14.78 28.64 19.75
C LEU A 434 13.80 29.35 18.80
N GLU A 435 12.85 30.12 19.35
CA GLU A 435 11.81 30.85 18.63
C GLU A 435 12.02 32.36 18.86
N SER A 436 12.77 33.01 17.96
CA SER A 436 13.15 34.43 18.09
C SER A 436 12.34 35.38 17.23
N ASN A 437 11.90 34.94 16.04
CA ASN A 437 11.17 35.80 15.12
C ASN A 437 9.65 35.72 15.37
N TRP A 438 8.93 36.78 15.04
CA TRP A 438 7.48 36.81 15.22
C TRP A 438 6.78 35.70 14.44
N TRP A 439 7.28 35.33 13.25
CA TRP A 439 6.72 34.24 12.44
C TRP A 439 6.95 32.85 13.05
N ASP A 440 7.96 32.66 13.91
CA ASP A 440 8.13 31.40 14.65
C ASP A 440 7.14 31.32 15.84
N LEU A 441 6.53 32.44 16.23
CA LEU A 441 5.52 32.58 17.30
C LEU A 441 4.07 32.57 16.78
N VAL A 442 3.85 32.32 15.50
CA VAL A 442 2.50 32.23 14.93
C VAL A 442 1.92 30.84 15.18
N ASP A 443 0.74 30.80 15.79
CA ASP A 443 -0.08 29.61 15.96
C ASP A 443 -1.18 29.59 14.88
N VAL A 444 -1.12 28.56 14.02
CA VAL A 444 -2.05 28.34 12.92
C VAL A 444 -3.14 27.32 13.26
N SER A 445 -3.16 26.76 14.47
CA SER A 445 -4.04 25.64 14.83
C SER A 445 -5.53 25.88 14.62
N MET A 446 -5.98 27.14 14.71
CA MET A 446 -7.37 27.56 14.53
C MET A 446 -7.65 28.21 13.16
N THR A 447 -6.71 28.10 12.21
CA THR A 447 -6.86 28.66 10.86
C THR A 447 -7.60 27.70 9.91
N LEU A 448 -8.05 28.22 8.77
CA LEU A 448 -8.49 27.43 7.63
C LEU A 448 -7.35 27.27 6.61
N ASP A 449 -7.02 26.03 6.28
CA ASP A 449 -6.06 25.68 5.21
C ASP A 449 -6.51 26.22 3.85
N SER A 450 -7.82 26.36 3.64
CA SER A 450 -8.38 26.93 2.42
C SER A 450 -7.92 28.38 2.20
N VAL A 451 -7.90 29.18 3.26
CA VAL A 451 -7.46 30.59 3.24
C VAL A 451 -5.96 30.68 2.95
N TRP A 452 -5.15 29.98 3.75
CA TRP A 452 -3.69 30.01 3.65
C TRP A 452 -3.18 29.57 2.27
N HIS A 453 -3.73 28.49 1.74
CA HIS A 453 -3.33 28.01 0.41
C HIS A 453 -3.81 28.95 -0.71
N GLY A 454 -5.00 29.57 -0.59
CA GLY A 454 -5.48 30.56 -1.55
C GLY A 454 -4.59 31.82 -1.61
N CYS A 455 -4.32 32.39 -0.44
CA CYS A 455 -3.43 33.54 -0.27
C CYS A 455 -2.00 33.24 -0.77
N CYS A 456 -1.44 32.08 -0.41
CA CYS A 456 -0.10 31.67 -0.85
C CYS A 456 -0.02 31.50 -2.37
N LEU A 457 -1.03 30.89 -3.00
CA LEU A 457 -1.10 30.80 -4.46
C LEU A 457 -1.23 32.16 -5.14
N CYS A 458 -1.98 33.10 -4.56
CA CYS A 458 -2.13 34.45 -5.10
C CYS A 458 -0.79 35.21 -5.07
N MET A 459 -0.12 35.20 -3.92
CA MET A 459 1.23 35.73 -3.75
C MET A 459 2.22 35.09 -4.73
N ALA A 460 2.16 33.76 -4.93
CA ALA A 460 3.00 33.05 -5.89
C ALA A 460 2.76 33.49 -7.34
N GLU A 461 1.49 33.69 -7.74
CA GLU A 461 1.16 34.15 -9.10
C GLU A 461 1.59 35.60 -9.32
N PHE A 462 1.46 36.47 -8.31
CA PHE A 462 1.94 37.85 -8.40
C PHE A 462 3.45 37.91 -8.62
N LEU A 463 4.22 37.08 -7.90
CA LEU A 463 5.66 36.92 -8.11
C LEU A 463 5.98 36.34 -9.50
N ARG A 464 5.22 35.31 -9.95
CA ARG A 464 5.41 34.69 -11.26
C ARG A 464 5.19 35.67 -12.41
N LEU A 465 4.21 36.57 -12.25
CA LEU A 465 3.83 37.57 -13.23
C LEU A 465 4.60 38.89 -13.09
N ARG A 466 5.49 38.99 -12.08
CA ARG A 466 6.35 40.17 -11.83
C ARG A 466 5.55 41.45 -11.61
N LEU A 467 4.45 41.33 -10.87
CA LEU A 467 3.61 42.48 -10.51
C LEU A 467 4.27 43.43 -9.51
N PHE A 468 5.34 42.99 -8.84
CA PHE A 468 6.09 43.80 -7.88
C PHE A 468 7.52 44.01 -8.36
N THR A 469 8.01 45.23 -8.14
CA THR A 469 9.39 45.64 -8.48
C THR A 469 10.23 46.02 -7.25
N SER A 470 9.60 46.17 -6.08
CA SER A 470 10.26 46.56 -4.83
C SER A 470 10.69 45.35 -4.00
N SER A 471 11.94 45.37 -3.53
CA SER A 471 12.49 44.39 -2.57
C SER A 471 11.79 44.46 -1.20
N GLU A 472 11.25 45.63 -0.84
CA GLU A 472 10.52 45.86 0.42
C GLU A 472 9.22 45.04 0.47
N ILE A 473 8.40 45.10 -0.58
CA ILE A 473 7.13 44.35 -0.69
C ILE A 473 7.41 42.86 -0.59
N VAL A 474 8.45 42.38 -1.29
CA VAL A 474 8.86 40.99 -1.22
C VAL A 474 9.32 40.62 0.20
N GLY A 475 10.06 41.51 0.86
CA GLY A 475 10.45 41.38 2.27
C GLY A 475 9.25 41.19 3.19
N GLU A 476 8.14 41.90 2.98
CA GLU A 476 6.90 41.73 3.75
C GLU A 476 6.21 40.37 3.51
N MET A 477 6.34 39.80 2.31
CA MET A 477 5.77 38.49 1.98
C MET A 477 6.53 37.32 2.62
N MET A 478 7.85 37.45 2.83
CA MET A 478 8.74 36.37 3.27
C MET A 478 8.35 35.75 4.62
N PRO A 479 7.99 36.51 5.67
CA PRO A 479 7.48 35.94 6.91
C PRO A 479 6.27 35.00 6.73
N TYR A 480 5.30 35.38 5.90
CA TYR A 480 4.12 34.55 5.61
C TYR A 480 4.50 33.28 4.84
N LEU A 481 5.48 33.39 3.94
CA LEU A 481 6.08 32.23 3.28
C LEU A 481 6.72 31.26 4.29
N PHE A 482 7.47 31.76 5.28
CA PHE A 482 8.09 30.92 6.30
C PHE A 482 7.08 30.19 7.19
N ILE A 483 5.97 30.85 7.54
CA ILE A 483 4.86 30.23 8.27
C ILE A 483 4.22 29.15 7.38
N SER A 484 3.95 29.48 6.11
CA SER A 484 3.33 28.59 5.13
C SER A 484 4.15 27.32 4.87
N LEU A 485 5.49 27.42 4.84
CA LEU A 485 6.39 26.27 4.70
C LEU A 485 6.31 25.26 5.86
N LYS A 486 5.83 25.68 7.03
CA LYS A 486 5.64 24.81 8.21
C LYS A 486 4.16 24.54 8.52
N TYR A 487 3.25 25.11 7.73
CA TYR A 487 1.82 25.12 8.03
C TYR A 487 1.25 23.71 8.21
N GLN A 488 0.65 23.46 9.36
CA GLN A 488 -0.01 22.21 9.71
C GLN A 488 -1.11 22.44 10.74
N ILE A 489 -2.26 21.81 10.53
CA ILE A 489 -3.40 21.85 11.46
C ILE A 489 -3.98 20.44 11.66
N PHE A 490 -4.57 20.20 12.83
CA PHE A 490 -5.34 18.99 13.09
C PHE A 490 -6.78 19.16 12.63
N LYS A 491 -7.22 18.33 11.68
CA LYS A 491 -8.64 18.14 11.35
C LYS A 491 -9.06 16.76 11.86
N GLY A 492 -9.66 16.72 13.05
CA GLY A 492 -9.93 15.47 13.76
C GLY A 492 -8.62 14.76 14.14
N SER A 493 -8.43 13.52 13.67
CA SER A 493 -7.22 12.73 13.93
C SER A 493 -6.13 12.83 12.85
N ARG A 494 -6.32 13.68 11.82
CA ARG A 494 -5.40 13.81 10.69
C ARG A 494 -4.75 15.19 10.66
N LEU A 495 -3.46 15.20 10.34
CA LEU A 495 -2.73 16.44 10.02
C LEU A 495 -2.94 16.82 8.56
N VAL A 496 -3.43 18.04 8.35
CA VAL A 496 -3.70 18.65 7.05
C VAL A 496 -2.83 19.90 6.87
N GLY A 497 -2.57 20.28 5.62
CA GLY A 497 -1.79 21.48 5.27
C GLY A 497 -0.64 21.21 4.29
N ASP A 498 -0.52 19.98 3.81
CA ASP A 498 0.41 19.59 2.74
C ASP A 498 0.22 20.44 1.49
N ASN A 499 -1.02 20.74 1.10
CA ASN A 499 -1.34 21.71 0.06
C ASN A 499 -0.72 23.09 0.30
N VAL A 500 -0.86 23.66 1.52
CA VAL A 500 -0.29 24.97 1.87
C VAL A 500 1.24 24.95 1.76
N ARG A 501 1.89 23.91 2.29
CA ARG A 501 3.36 23.75 2.23
C ARG A 501 3.85 23.56 0.79
N ASP A 502 3.10 22.84 -0.04
CA ASP A 502 3.39 22.68 -1.47
C ASP A 502 3.22 24.02 -2.21
N SER A 503 2.16 24.77 -1.95
CA SER A 503 1.98 26.13 -2.49
C SER A 503 3.07 27.11 -2.04
N ALA A 504 3.60 26.94 -0.83
CA ALA A 504 4.73 27.71 -0.32
C ALA A 504 6.04 27.37 -1.06
N CYS A 505 6.25 26.10 -1.39
CA CYS A 505 7.35 25.68 -2.25
C CYS A 505 7.19 26.27 -3.67
N TYR A 506 5.97 26.27 -4.22
CA TYR A 506 5.67 26.92 -5.49
C TYR A 506 5.90 28.44 -5.44
N MET A 507 5.50 29.11 -4.37
CA MET A 507 5.77 30.54 -4.14
C MET A 507 7.28 30.82 -4.11
N SER A 508 8.05 29.98 -3.41
CA SER A 508 9.52 30.07 -3.37
C SER A 508 10.15 29.87 -4.75
N TRP A 509 9.61 28.95 -5.55
CA TRP A 509 10.02 28.69 -6.93
C TRP A 509 9.67 29.85 -7.88
N CYS A 510 8.54 30.54 -7.65
CA CYS A 510 8.16 31.77 -8.37
C CYS A 510 9.03 32.96 -7.96
N LEU A 511 9.36 33.07 -6.66
CA LEU A 511 10.23 34.11 -6.12
C LEU A 511 11.59 34.11 -6.81
N ALA A 512 12.16 32.93 -7.08
CA ALA A 512 13.39 32.77 -7.86
C ALA A 512 13.33 33.38 -9.29
N ARG A 513 12.15 33.70 -9.80
CA ARG A 513 11.90 34.21 -11.16
C ARG A 513 11.32 35.62 -11.24
N CYS A 514 11.09 36.26 -10.08
CA CYS A 514 10.40 37.55 -10.02
C CYS A 514 11.23 38.73 -10.55
N ASN A 515 12.53 38.55 -10.84
CA ASN A 515 13.44 39.56 -11.38
C ASN A 515 13.60 40.83 -10.51
N VAL A 516 13.34 40.73 -9.20
CA VAL A 516 13.61 41.81 -8.22
C VAL A 516 15.01 41.61 -7.64
N ASP A 517 15.77 42.70 -7.47
CA ASP A 517 17.06 42.65 -6.77
C ASP A 517 16.81 42.49 -5.26
N MET A 518 17.29 41.38 -4.70
CA MET A 518 17.04 41.00 -3.31
C MET A 518 18.23 41.29 -2.39
N SER A 519 19.21 42.08 -2.84
CA SER A 519 20.39 42.44 -2.04
C SER A 519 20.04 43.01 -0.67
N ASP A 520 19.02 43.87 -0.62
CA ASP A 520 18.60 44.56 0.61
C ASP A 520 17.91 43.64 1.62
N ILE A 521 17.43 42.48 1.17
CA ILE A 521 16.76 41.47 1.98
C ILE A 521 17.54 40.15 2.01
N SER A 522 18.86 40.18 1.77
CA SER A 522 19.71 38.99 1.69
C SER A 522 19.61 38.09 2.94
N ASP A 523 19.38 38.67 4.12
CA ASP A 523 19.18 37.90 5.35
C ASP A 523 17.91 37.04 5.30
N LEU A 524 16.81 37.59 4.76
CA LEU A 524 15.56 36.84 4.57
C LEU A 524 15.73 35.76 3.48
N VAL A 525 16.51 36.05 2.43
CA VAL A 525 16.86 35.05 1.41
C VAL A 525 17.61 33.88 2.03
N GLN A 526 18.60 34.15 2.89
CA GLN A 526 19.33 33.07 3.56
C GLN A 526 18.41 32.26 4.48
N ILE A 527 17.51 32.92 5.23
CA ILE A 527 16.51 32.24 6.06
C ILE A 527 15.60 31.34 5.19
N LEU A 528 15.19 31.79 4.00
CA LEU A 528 14.42 30.94 3.07
C LEU A 528 15.19 29.67 2.71
N GLY A 529 16.47 29.79 2.37
CA GLY A 529 17.35 28.66 2.10
C GLY A 529 17.37 27.65 3.25
N GLU A 530 17.52 28.13 4.49
CA GLU A 530 17.51 27.29 5.69
C GLU A 530 16.18 26.55 5.88
N LYS A 531 15.05 27.26 5.69
CA LYS A 531 13.71 26.67 5.83
C LYS A 531 13.45 25.63 4.74
N LEU A 532 13.82 25.92 3.48
CA LEU A 532 13.68 24.98 2.35
C LEU A 532 14.49 23.70 2.56
N VAL A 533 15.75 23.81 2.99
CA VAL A 533 16.57 22.63 3.32
C VAL A 533 15.91 21.83 4.44
N SER A 534 15.44 22.49 5.50
CA SER A 534 14.78 21.80 6.61
C SER A 534 13.50 21.08 6.18
N VAL A 535 12.66 21.71 5.35
CA VAL A 535 11.43 21.10 4.79
C VAL A 535 11.76 19.96 3.83
N SER A 536 12.79 20.12 2.99
CA SER A 536 13.23 19.07 2.06
C SER A 536 13.66 17.78 2.77
N LEU A 537 14.14 17.90 4.02
CA LEU A 537 14.54 16.78 4.84
C LEU A 537 13.39 16.27 5.71
N PHE A 538 12.67 17.14 6.42
CA PHE A 538 11.81 16.74 7.54
C PHE A 538 10.30 16.94 7.32
N ASP A 539 9.83 17.19 6.10
CA ASP A 539 8.39 17.08 5.82
C ASP A 539 7.93 15.61 5.84
N LYS A 540 6.73 15.35 6.38
CA LYS A 540 6.12 14.01 6.35
C LYS A 540 5.81 13.57 4.92
N GLU A 541 5.41 14.49 4.06
CA GLU A 541 4.96 14.20 2.70
C GLU A 541 6.13 14.24 1.71
N VAL A 542 6.30 13.15 0.96
CA VAL A 542 7.41 13.02 -0.01
C VAL A 542 7.34 14.06 -1.14
N HIS A 543 6.13 14.44 -1.57
CA HIS A 543 5.95 15.42 -2.62
C HIS A 543 6.37 16.83 -2.15
N VAL A 544 6.09 17.19 -0.89
CA VAL A 544 6.53 18.47 -0.31
C VAL A 544 8.05 18.50 -0.14
N ARG A 545 8.67 17.40 0.30
CA ARG A 545 10.15 17.30 0.38
C ARG A 545 10.81 17.59 -0.97
N ARG A 546 10.25 16.97 -2.01
CA ARG A 546 10.68 17.13 -3.41
C ARG A 546 10.44 18.55 -3.94
N ALA A 547 9.28 19.14 -3.65
CA ALA A 547 8.96 20.52 -4.02
C ALA A 547 9.91 21.52 -3.37
N ALA A 548 10.25 21.33 -2.09
CA ALA A 548 11.20 22.18 -1.37
C ALA A 548 12.62 22.11 -1.95
N SER A 549 13.11 20.90 -2.28
CA SER A 549 14.41 20.73 -2.94
C SER A 549 14.43 21.35 -4.34
N ALA A 550 13.36 21.17 -5.12
CA ALA A 550 13.23 21.81 -6.43
C ALA A 550 13.19 23.34 -6.35
N ALA A 551 12.48 23.90 -5.36
CA ALA A 551 12.46 25.34 -5.11
C ALA A 551 13.84 25.86 -4.69
N PHE A 552 14.57 25.11 -3.85
CA PHE A 552 15.94 25.45 -3.46
C PHE A 552 16.88 25.47 -4.67
N GLN A 553 16.82 24.45 -5.52
CA GLN A 553 17.61 24.33 -6.75
C GLN A 553 17.36 25.49 -7.70
N GLU A 554 16.09 25.81 -7.89
CA GLU A 554 15.69 26.87 -8.78
C GLU A 554 16.17 28.24 -8.32
N PHE A 555 16.00 28.54 -7.03
CA PHE A 555 16.42 29.81 -6.46
C PHE A 555 17.94 29.97 -6.54
N TYR A 556 18.70 28.94 -6.15
CA TYR A 556 20.15 28.97 -6.28
C TYR A 556 20.62 29.14 -7.72
N GLY A 557 19.97 28.46 -8.69
CA GLY A 557 20.34 28.53 -10.10
C GLY A 557 20.05 29.86 -10.81
N ARG A 558 19.19 30.71 -10.23
CA ARG A 558 18.77 31.99 -10.83
C ARG A 558 19.15 33.25 -10.04
N SER A 559 19.43 33.11 -8.76
CA SER A 559 19.79 34.23 -7.90
C SER A 559 21.09 34.89 -8.34
N SER A 560 21.17 36.21 -8.17
CA SER A 560 22.42 36.95 -8.29
C SER A 560 23.38 36.52 -7.17
N GLN A 561 24.68 36.69 -7.39
CA GLN A 561 25.68 36.42 -6.35
C GLN A 561 25.48 37.26 -5.07
N SER A 562 24.84 38.43 -5.19
CA SER A 562 24.54 39.34 -4.07
C SER A 562 23.39 38.88 -3.17
N ALA A 563 22.54 37.93 -3.61
CA ALA A 563 21.39 37.46 -2.86
C ALA A 563 21.09 35.99 -3.18
N THR A 564 22.01 35.10 -2.77
CA THR A 564 21.92 33.65 -2.98
C THR A 564 22.10 32.87 -1.68
N PHE A 565 21.88 31.56 -1.75
CA PHE A 565 22.06 30.65 -0.62
C PHE A 565 23.54 30.33 -0.40
N LEU A 566 24.01 30.54 0.83
CA LEU A 566 25.36 30.14 1.24
C LEU A 566 25.56 28.64 1.00
N ASN A 567 26.70 28.23 0.44
CA ASN A 567 27.00 26.81 0.13
C ASN A 567 25.93 26.07 -0.71
N GLY A 568 25.10 26.80 -1.48
CA GLY A 568 23.95 26.22 -2.17
C GLY A 568 24.29 25.09 -3.15
N LEU A 569 25.40 25.17 -3.88
CA LEU A 569 25.82 24.10 -4.81
C LEU A 569 26.15 22.79 -4.09
N ASP A 570 26.89 22.86 -2.98
CA ASP A 570 27.27 21.68 -2.21
C ASP A 570 26.03 21.04 -1.58
N LEU A 571 25.11 21.87 -1.05
CA LEU A 571 23.87 21.40 -0.47
C LEU A 571 22.97 20.73 -1.50
N LEU A 572 22.88 21.26 -2.72
CA LEU A 572 22.11 20.64 -3.80
C LEU A 572 22.56 19.23 -4.16
N GLN A 573 23.87 18.97 -4.11
CA GLN A 573 24.42 17.64 -4.35
C GLN A 573 24.11 16.67 -3.20
N ILE A 574 23.93 17.18 -1.99
CA ILE A 574 23.64 16.40 -0.79
C ILE A 574 22.13 16.14 -0.62
N THR A 575 21.29 17.13 -0.97
CA THR A 575 19.82 17.10 -0.82
C THR A 575 19.14 16.95 -2.19
N ASP A 576 19.64 16.03 -3.01
CA ASP A 576 19.06 15.78 -4.33
C ASP A 576 17.64 15.21 -4.24
N TYR A 577 16.86 15.42 -5.30
CA TYR A 577 15.45 15.07 -5.40
C TYR A 577 15.13 13.58 -5.09
N TYR A 578 16.05 12.67 -5.42
CA TYR A 578 15.84 11.23 -5.25
C TYR A 578 16.19 10.77 -3.83
N THR A 579 17.32 11.23 -3.30
CA THR A 579 17.82 10.79 -1.99
C THR A 579 16.93 11.24 -0.84
N ILE A 580 16.41 12.47 -0.89
CA ILE A 580 15.44 12.99 0.09
C ILE A 580 14.06 12.31 0.00
N GLY A 581 13.81 11.56 -1.07
CA GLY A 581 12.57 10.80 -1.25
C GLY A 581 12.39 9.73 -0.17
N ASN A 582 13.48 9.15 0.34
CA ASN A 582 13.45 8.07 1.33
C ASN A 582 13.82 8.56 2.74
N LEU A 583 12.89 8.42 3.69
CA LEU A 583 13.09 8.86 5.08
C LEU A 583 14.31 8.21 5.76
N ALA A 584 14.70 6.99 5.35
CA ALA A 584 15.83 6.28 5.93
C ALA A 584 17.17 7.00 5.72
N ASN A 585 17.31 7.74 4.63
CA ASN A 585 18.56 8.43 4.28
C ASN A 585 18.71 9.78 4.99
N ILE A 586 17.62 10.36 5.51
CA ILE A 586 17.61 11.73 6.03
C ILE A 586 18.61 11.92 7.16
N SER A 587 18.77 10.93 8.05
CA SER A 587 19.66 11.08 9.21
C SER A 587 21.12 11.33 8.81
N GLU A 588 21.62 10.61 7.81
CA GLU A 588 22.97 10.79 7.27
C GLU A 588 23.09 12.10 6.47
N ILE A 589 22.07 12.42 5.67
CA ILE A 589 22.02 13.66 4.89
C ILE A 589 22.03 14.88 5.82
N ALA A 590 21.20 14.88 6.86
CA ALA A 590 21.13 15.95 7.84
C ALA A 590 22.46 16.13 8.59
N SER A 591 23.18 15.04 8.91
CA SER A 591 24.54 15.11 9.45
C SER A 591 25.51 15.81 8.49
N LYS A 592 25.47 15.47 7.19
CA LYS A 592 26.29 16.15 6.17
C LYS A 592 25.95 17.64 6.05
N VAL A 593 24.66 17.99 6.01
CA VAL A 593 24.18 19.38 5.97
C VAL A 593 24.61 20.16 7.21
N SER A 594 24.64 19.53 8.38
CA SER A 594 25.03 20.20 9.63
C SER A 594 26.49 20.65 9.68
N LYS A 595 27.33 20.24 8.74
CA LYS A 595 28.72 20.72 8.62
C LYS A 595 28.81 22.15 8.06
N PHE A 596 27.73 22.65 7.46
CA PHE A 596 27.66 24.02 6.94
C PHE A 596 27.12 24.96 8.04
N PRO A 597 27.94 25.88 8.59
CA PRO A 597 27.56 26.71 9.73
C PRO A 597 26.27 27.51 9.52
N ALA A 598 26.03 27.97 8.29
CA ALA A 598 24.84 28.73 7.91
C ALA A 598 23.52 27.95 8.06
N TYR A 599 23.56 26.62 8.03
CA TYR A 599 22.34 25.77 8.09
C TYR A 599 22.23 25.01 9.39
N GLN A 600 23.35 24.81 10.08
CA GLN A 600 23.47 23.94 11.24
C GLN A 600 22.50 24.31 12.37
N ARG A 601 22.47 25.59 12.79
CA ARG A 601 21.60 26.03 13.88
C ARG A 601 20.12 25.94 13.50
N SER A 602 19.79 26.33 12.27
CA SER A 602 18.41 26.28 11.76
C SER A 602 17.89 24.85 11.66
N LEU A 603 18.75 23.92 11.23
CA LEU A 603 18.45 22.49 11.16
C LEU A 603 18.18 21.90 12.54
N ILE A 604 19.06 22.17 13.52
CA ILE A 604 18.87 21.72 14.91
C ILE A 604 17.57 22.29 15.50
N ASN A 605 17.30 23.58 15.24
CA ASN A 605 16.05 24.22 15.67
C ASN A 605 14.84 23.54 15.06
N HIS A 606 14.83 23.34 13.74
CA HIS A 606 13.72 22.71 13.03
C HIS A 606 13.45 21.29 13.52
N ILE A 607 14.50 20.49 13.72
CA ILE A 607 14.37 19.15 14.29
C ILE A 607 13.72 19.20 15.68
N SER A 608 14.17 20.14 16.51
CA SER A 608 13.78 20.23 17.93
C SER A 608 12.36 20.77 18.15
N ILE A 609 11.96 21.80 17.40
CA ILE A 609 10.68 22.50 17.60
C ILE A 609 9.57 22.01 16.66
N TYR A 610 9.92 21.23 15.63
CA TYR A 610 8.97 20.74 14.63
C TYR A 610 9.07 19.23 14.42
N ALA A 611 10.16 18.73 13.83
CA ALA A 611 10.20 17.37 13.29
C ALA A 611 10.05 16.28 14.38
N LEU A 612 10.68 16.45 15.54
CA LEU A 612 10.54 15.54 16.68
C LEU A 612 9.15 15.58 17.32
N LEU A 613 8.40 16.67 17.17
CA LEU A 613 7.11 16.86 17.85
C LEU A 613 5.92 16.39 17.00
N GLN A 614 6.19 15.96 15.77
CA GLN A 614 5.20 15.42 14.82
C GLN A 614 4.58 14.11 15.33
N PRO A 615 3.29 13.84 15.08
CA PRO A 615 2.63 12.58 15.45
C PRO A 615 3.19 11.32 14.76
N GLU A 616 3.85 11.47 13.63
CA GLU A 616 4.34 10.36 12.82
C GLU A 616 5.62 9.76 13.42
N ILE A 617 5.51 8.58 14.04
CA ILE A 617 6.62 7.91 14.76
C ILE A 617 7.84 7.69 13.85
N LYS A 618 7.63 7.37 12.57
CA LYS A 618 8.73 7.18 11.60
C LYS A 618 9.57 8.46 11.42
N LEU A 619 8.90 9.60 11.28
CA LEU A 619 9.56 10.90 11.16
C LEU A 619 10.25 11.29 12.47
N GLN A 620 9.63 11.05 13.63
CA GLN A 620 10.25 11.31 14.94
C GLN A 620 11.52 10.48 15.13
N ASN A 621 11.50 9.20 14.78
CA ASN A 621 12.68 8.32 14.87
C ASN A 621 13.79 8.76 13.91
N ALA A 622 13.47 9.11 12.67
CA ALA A 622 14.44 9.66 11.71
C ALA A 622 15.04 10.99 12.21
N SER A 623 14.21 11.84 12.82
CA SER A 623 14.63 13.12 13.41
C SER A 623 15.53 12.94 14.63
N SER A 624 15.24 11.96 15.48
CA SER A 624 16.07 11.59 16.63
C SER A 624 17.43 11.04 16.21
N ALA A 625 17.45 10.16 15.20
CA ALA A 625 18.67 9.64 14.61
C ALA A 625 19.50 10.74 13.95
N ALA A 626 18.85 11.65 13.21
CA ALA A 626 19.50 12.83 12.63
C ALA A 626 20.14 13.70 13.71
N LEU A 627 19.41 14.01 14.79
CA LEU A 627 19.94 14.82 15.89
C LEU A 627 21.17 14.16 16.53
N GLY A 628 21.13 12.84 16.78
CA GLY A 628 22.27 12.08 17.28
C GLY A 628 23.49 12.14 16.37
N LEU A 629 23.32 11.94 15.06
CA LEU A 629 24.42 12.01 14.08
C LEU A 629 24.96 13.44 13.90
N ILE A 630 24.10 14.47 13.98
CA ILE A 630 24.53 15.88 13.96
C ILE A 630 25.43 16.16 15.17
N ILE A 631 25.05 15.70 16.36
CA ILE A 631 25.85 15.85 17.58
C ILE A 631 27.17 15.11 17.45
N GLN A 632 27.15 13.88 16.94
CA GLN A 632 28.37 13.10 16.69
C GLN A 632 29.31 13.82 15.72
N THR A 633 28.77 14.43 14.67
CA THR A 633 29.56 15.13 13.65
C THR A 633 30.22 16.39 14.20
N ASN A 634 29.54 17.06 15.15
CA ASN A 634 29.96 18.34 15.72
C ASN A 634 30.44 18.21 17.18
N CYS A 635 30.85 17.01 17.62
CA CYS A 635 31.17 16.72 19.02
C CYS A 635 32.40 17.49 19.57
N LYS A 636 33.17 18.15 18.70
CA LYS A 636 34.34 18.97 19.07
C LYS A 636 34.04 20.46 19.15
N ASP A 637 32.87 20.90 18.70
CA ASP A 637 32.49 22.31 18.71
C ASP A 637 31.71 22.61 19.99
N GLU A 638 32.42 23.13 20.99
CA GLU A 638 31.85 23.47 22.29
C GLU A 638 30.73 24.51 22.19
N THR A 639 30.76 25.41 21.20
CA THR A 639 29.74 26.45 21.06
C THR A 639 28.38 25.85 20.68
N ILE A 640 28.38 24.84 19.81
CA ILE A 640 27.18 24.12 19.41
C ILE A 640 26.69 23.25 20.56
N LEU A 641 27.61 22.55 21.24
CA LEU A 641 27.24 21.72 22.39
C LEU A 641 26.65 22.57 23.52
N ASP A 642 27.22 23.75 23.81
CA ASP A 642 26.66 24.71 24.77
C ASP A 642 25.25 25.10 24.36
N PHE A 643 25.03 25.45 23.08
CA PHE A 643 23.71 25.77 22.57
C PHE A 643 22.71 24.61 22.73
N ILE A 644 23.12 23.37 22.41
CA ILE A 644 22.28 22.17 22.54
C ILE A 644 21.92 21.91 24.01
N PHE A 645 22.90 21.90 24.92
CA PHE A 645 22.68 21.56 26.32
C PHE A 645 22.05 22.69 27.14
N THR A 646 22.12 23.95 26.70
CA THR A 646 21.43 25.08 27.34
C THR A 646 20.04 25.34 26.78
N SER A 647 19.90 25.39 25.45
CA SER A 647 18.67 25.82 24.78
C SER A 647 17.78 24.64 24.35
N VAL A 648 18.34 23.65 23.64
CA VAL A 648 17.57 22.51 23.13
C VAL A 648 17.12 21.57 24.26
N LEU A 649 18.05 21.19 25.14
CA LEU A 649 17.72 20.37 26.32
C LEU A 649 16.76 21.11 27.26
N GLY A 650 16.99 22.41 27.48
CA GLY A 650 16.11 23.25 28.28
C GLY A 650 14.68 23.28 27.75
N TYR A 651 14.51 23.36 26.43
CA TYR A 651 13.22 23.29 25.77
C TYR A 651 12.54 21.93 25.96
N PHE A 652 13.22 20.81 25.69
CA PHE A 652 12.63 19.48 25.85
C PHE A 652 12.16 19.21 27.29
N LEU A 653 12.96 19.61 28.29
CA LEU A 653 12.58 19.48 29.70
C LEU A 653 11.38 20.38 30.09
N LYS A 654 11.10 21.45 29.34
CA LYS A 654 9.91 22.29 29.55
C LYS A 654 8.65 21.65 28.98
N ILE A 655 8.74 20.99 27.82
CA ILE A 655 7.59 20.38 27.12
C ILE A 655 7.38 18.89 27.41
N GLN A 656 8.21 18.27 28.25
CA GLN A 656 8.13 16.85 28.62
C GLN A 656 6.75 16.39 29.17
N ASN A 657 5.97 17.32 29.71
CA ASN A 657 4.63 17.09 30.27
C ASN A 657 3.50 17.72 29.42
N SER A 658 3.73 18.01 28.13
CA SER A 658 2.69 18.50 27.21
C SER A 658 1.45 17.60 27.26
N PRO A 659 0.21 18.10 27.11
CA PRO A 659 -0.96 17.23 27.01
C PRO A 659 -0.98 16.34 25.75
N GLU A 660 -0.31 16.75 24.68
CA GLU A 660 -0.16 16.01 23.43
C GLU A 660 0.88 14.89 23.56
N SER A 661 0.50 13.66 23.23
CA SER A 661 1.39 12.50 23.34
C SER A 661 2.61 12.57 22.42
N SER A 662 2.45 13.08 21.19
CA SER A 662 3.54 13.23 20.23
C SER A 662 4.60 14.21 20.71
N VAL A 663 4.19 15.32 21.31
CA VAL A 663 5.09 16.35 21.85
C VAL A 663 5.87 15.79 23.05
N ARG A 664 5.19 15.12 23.99
CA ARG A 664 5.87 14.47 25.12
C ARG A 664 6.88 13.43 24.67
N PHE A 665 6.43 12.49 23.83
CA PHE A 665 7.29 11.43 23.32
C PHE A 665 8.48 11.99 22.53
N GLY A 666 8.22 12.97 21.66
CA GLY A 666 9.23 13.68 20.88
C GLY A 666 10.28 14.37 21.75
N ALA A 667 9.86 15.02 22.84
CA ALA A 667 10.77 15.65 23.79
C ALA A 667 11.69 14.64 24.47
N ILE A 668 11.14 13.52 24.97
CA ILE A 668 11.95 12.46 25.62
C ILE A 668 12.86 11.76 24.61
N LEU A 669 12.39 11.58 23.38
CA LEU A 669 13.18 11.03 22.28
C LEU A 669 14.33 11.97 21.88
N GLY A 670 14.07 13.29 21.87
CA GLY A 670 15.07 14.34 21.73
C GLY A 670 16.13 14.25 22.84
N ILE A 671 15.71 14.23 24.12
CA ILE A 671 16.63 14.06 25.26
C ILE A 671 17.47 12.79 25.08
N SER A 672 16.84 11.65 24.75
CA SER A 672 17.55 10.38 24.49
C SER A 672 18.60 10.48 23.39
N SER A 673 18.39 11.30 22.35
CA SER A 673 19.39 11.52 21.30
C SER A 673 20.59 12.32 21.80
N LEU A 674 20.40 13.30 22.69
CA LEU A 674 21.49 14.14 23.22
C LEU A 674 22.53 13.34 24.02
N PHE A 675 22.10 12.25 24.66
CA PHE A 675 22.96 11.36 25.45
C PHE A 675 23.38 10.09 24.68
N SER A 676 23.17 10.04 23.37
CA SER A 676 23.47 8.84 22.56
C SER A 676 24.93 8.71 22.13
N VAL A 677 25.68 9.82 22.14
CA VAL A 677 27.05 9.89 21.65
C VAL A 677 28.03 9.87 22.81
N SER A 678 28.90 8.86 22.88
CA SER A 678 29.89 8.70 23.95
C SER A 678 30.89 9.85 24.04
N ASP A 679 31.27 10.44 22.89
CA ASP A 679 32.25 11.54 22.82
C ASP A 679 31.78 12.80 23.57
N VAL A 680 30.47 12.95 23.75
CA VAL A 680 29.87 14.08 24.46
C VAL A 680 30.01 13.95 25.99
N PHE A 681 30.35 12.76 26.50
CA PHE A 681 30.43 12.52 27.95
C PHE A 681 31.52 13.35 28.62
N GLU A 682 32.67 13.55 27.94
CA GLU A 682 33.75 14.40 28.44
C GLU A 682 33.36 15.88 28.44
N TYR A 683 32.69 16.34 27.38
CA TYR A 683 32.13 17.69 27.33
C TYR A 683 31.14 17.92 28.49
N ILE A 684 30.17 17.01 28.72
CA ILE A 684 29.21 17.14 29.83
C ILE A 684 29.93 17.27 31.17
N LYS A 685 30.97 16.46 31.41
CA LYS A 685 31.76 16.52 32.65
C LYS A 685 32.42 17.88 32.85
N ASN A 686 33.01 18.45 31.80
CA ASN A 686 33.72 19.73 31.87
C ASN A 686 32.72 20.90 31.95
N ALA A 687 31.70 20.90 31.09
CA ALA A 687 30.65 21.91 31.04
C ALA A 687 29.83 21.98 32.33
N SER A 688 29.50 20.85 32.97
CA SER A 688 28.80 20.87 34.26
C SER A 688 29.64 21.49 35.40
N LYS A 689 30.97 21.56 35.28
CA LYS A 689 31.83 22.24 36.27
C LYS A 689 31.92 23.75 36.01
N SER A 690 31.92 24.17 34.74
CA SER A 690 32.10 25.57 34.35
C SER A 690 30.78 26.32 34.17
N ASN A 691 29.68 25.63 33.85
CA ASN A 691 28.37 26.21 33.54
C ASN A 691 27.27 25.60 34.44
N SER A 692 26.82 26.39 35.42
CA SER A 692 25.81 25.96 36.41
C SER A 692 24.44 25.64 35.80
N GLN A 693 24.10 26.26 34.66
CA GLN A 693 22.85 25.98 33.95
C GLN A 693 22.87 24.57 33.35
N ILE A 694 23.97 24.18 32.71
CA ILE A 694 24.12 22.85 32.11
C ILE A 694 24.06 21.77 33.20
N ASP A 695 24.79 21.95 34.30
CA ASP A 695 24.76 21.04 35.44
C ASP A 695 23.33 20.85 35.99
N THR A 696 22.58 21.96 36.14
CA THR A 696 21.19 21.92 36.60
C THR A 696 20.29 21.15 35.63
N LEU A 697 20.43 21.36 34.32
CA LEU A 697 19.62 20.68 33.30
C LEU A 697 19.96 19.18 33.22
N VAL A 698 21.24 18.81 33.30
CA VAL A 698 21.66 17.40 33.33
C VAL A 698 21.13 16.69 34.57
N LYS A 699 21.19 17.32 35.75
CA LYS A 699 20.57 16.79 36.99
C LYS A 699 19.06 16.66 36.88
N ARG A 700 18.38 17.55 36.15
CA ARG A 700 16.95 17.40 35.85
C ARG A 700 16.67 16.19 34.95
N VAL A 701 17.55 15.86 34.00
CA VAL A 701 17.44 14.61 33.21
C VAL A 701 17.64 13.39 34.09
N LEU A 702 18.57 13.40 35.04
CA LEU A 702 18.74 12.27 35.97
C LEU A 702 17.52 12.09 36.88
N ASN A 703 16.83 13.18 37.25
CA ASN A 703 15.58 13.19 37.99
C ASN A 703 14.32 13.05 37.11
N LEU A 704 14.46 12.77 35.81
CA LEU A 704 13.35 12.82 34.86
C LEU A 704 12.13 11.96 35.27
N PRO A 705 12.28 10.71 35.78
CA PRO A 705 11.14 9.88 36.18
C PRO A 705 10.25 10.50 37.27
N SER A 706 10.80 11.32 38.17
CA SER A 706 10.02 12.00 39.21
C SER A 706 9.33 13.27 38.71
N THR A 707 9.84 13.87 37.63
CA THR A 707 9.28 15.10 37.04
C THR A 707 8.24 14.84 35.95
N ILE A 708 8.24 13.67 35.32
CA ILE A 708 7.20 13.27 34.37
C ILE A 708 5.91 12.95 35.14
N ASN A 709 4.77 13.45 34.66
CA ASN A 709 3.47 13.12 35.25
C ASN A 709 3.21 11.61 35.18
N GLN A 710 3.01 11.01 36.36
CA GLN A 710 2.83 9.57 36.52
C GLN A 710 1.63 9.01 35.73
N LEU A 711 0.62 9.82 35.43
CA LEU A 711 -0.51 9.42 34.59
C LEU A 711 -0.07 9.08 33.16
N TYR A 712 0.95 9.76 32.63
CA TYR A 712 1.47 9.49 31.27
C TYR A 712 2.27 8.20 31.20
N LEU A 713 2.96 7.83 32.29
CA LEU A 713 3.66 6.55 32.39
C LEU A 713 2.67 5.40 32.58
N LYS A 714 1.68 5.57 33.45
CA LYS A 714 0.71 4.51 33.83
C LYS A 714 -0.45 4.35 32.84
N GLY A 715 -0.77 5.36 32.04
CA GLY A 715 -1.87 5.32 31.06
C GLY A 715 -1.78 4.19 30.03
N GLN A 716 -2.91 3.70 29.54
CA GLN A 716 -2.95 2.59 28.58
C GLN A 716 -2.59 3.00 27.15
N VAL A 717 -2.88 4.25 26.76
CA VAL A 717 -2.67 4.75 25.39
C VAL A 717 -1.46 5.70 25.35
N GLY A 718 -0.58 5.50 24.37
CA GLY A 718 0.56 6.40 24.10
C GLY A 718 1.74 6.30 25.07
N SER A 719 1.64 5.50 26.14
CA SER A 719 2.72 5.32 27.12
C SER A 719 3.81 4.34 26.66
N VAL A 720 3.50 3.41 25.75
CA VAL A 720 4.43 2.34 25.32
C VAL A 720 5.71 2.93 24.71
N ASN A 721 5.57 3.80 23.71
CA ASN A 721 6.71 4.45 23.05
C ASN A 721 7.50 5.32 24.04
N LEU A 722 6.81 6.06 24.90
CA LEU A 722 7.43 6.88 25.95
C LEU A 722 8.29 6.03 26.89
N LEU A 723 7.75 4.92 27.39
CA LEU A 723 8.46 3.98 28.27
C LEU A 723 9.64 3.32 27.58
N HIS A 724 9.48 2.92 26.31
CA HIS A 724 10.57 2.37 25.51
C HIS A 724 11.75 3.37 25.42
N THR A 725 11.46 4.63 25.11
CA THR A 725 12.48 5.68 25.04
C THR A 725 13.11 5.98 26.39
N LEU A 726 12.33 5.98 27.49
CA LEU A 726 12.87 6.16 28.84
C LEU A 726 13.80 5.01 29.25
N CYS A 727 13.43 3.76 28.94
CA CYS A 727 14.31 2.60 29.16
C CYS A 727 15.62 2.73 28.37
N SER A 728 15.54 3.17 27.12
CA SER A 728 16.72 3.45 26.29
C SER A 728 17.56 4.60 26.84
N LEU A 729 16.93 5.65 27.37
CA LEU A 729 17.61 6.81 27.96
C LEU A 729 18.33 6.41 29.25
N ALA A 730 17.68 5.64 30.13
CA ALA A 730 18.32 5.10 31.34
C ALA A 730 19.60 4.33 31.02
N LYS A 731 19.53 3.44 30.01
CA LYS A 731 20.71 2.72 29.49
C LYS A 731 21.82 3.69 29.07
N LYS A 732 21.52 4.69 28.25
CA LYS A 732 22.51 5.68 27.77
C LYS A 732 23.13 6.49 28.92
N LEU A 733 22.30 6.96 29.86
CA LEU A 733 22.76 7.73 31.02
C LEU A 733 23.70 6.90 31.90
N SER A 734 23.39 5.62 32.12
CA SER A 734 24.24 4.72 32.92
C SER A 734 25.61 4.43 32.30
N MET A 735 25.75 4.56 30.98
CA MET A 735 27.03 4.38 30.29
C MET A 735 27.98 5.56 30.51
N ASN A 736 27.49 6.71 30.98
CA ASN A 736 28.32 7.86 31.27
C ASN A 736 28.81 7.80 32.74
N PRO A 737 30.09 7.51 32.99
CA PRO A 737 30.61 7.34 34.34
C PRO A 737 30.59 8.64 35.16
N PHE A 738 30.49 9.82 34.52
CA PHE A 738 30.51 11.11 35.20
C PHE A 738 29.14 11.54 35.74
N LEU A 739 28.05 10.87 35.34
CA LEU A 739 26.70 11.20 35.78
C LEU A 739 26.33 10.59 37.13
N GLU A 740 27.16 9.71 37.68
CA GLU A 740 26.89 9.00 38.94
C GLU A 740 25.48 8.39 38.99
N PHE A 741 25.04 7.79 37.87
CA PHE A 741 23.66 7.32 37.64
C PHE A 741 23.13 6.42 38.77
N GLU A 742 24.01 5.66 39.42
CA GLU A 742 23.70 4.83 40.59
C GLU A 742 22.90 5.57 41.66
N LYS A 743 23.22 6.84 41.94
CA LYS A 743 22.51 7.67 42.94
C LYS A 743 21.04 7.93 42.58
N TYR A 744 20.69 7.78 41.31
CA TYR A 744 19.34 8.02 40.78
C TYR A 744 18.63 6.72 40.39
N TYR A 745 19.27 5.56 40.56
CA TYR A 745 18.77 4.27 40.09
C TYR A 745 17.35 3.98 40.61
N ASP A 746 17.07 4.24 41.88
CA ASP A 746 15.75 3.98 42.48
C ASP A 746 14.62 4.79 41.82
N LEU A 747 14.91 5.98 41.30
CA LEU A 747 13.93 6.76 40.54
C LEU A 747 13.62 6.10 39.18
N TRP A 748 14.65 5.59 38.51
CA TRP A 748 14.53 4.96 37.21
C TRP A 748 13.96 3.54 37.28
N LYS A 749 14.16 2.84 38.40
CA LYS A 749 13.56 1.52 38.67
C LYS A 749 12.05 1.51 38.40
N ILE A 750 11.34 2.58 38.79
CA ILE A 750 9.89 2.74 38.58
C ILE A 750 9.51 2.67 37.09
N VAL A 751 10.35 3.20 36.19
CA VAL A 751 10.10 3.16 34.73
C VAL A 751 10.10 1.72 34.23
N PHE A 752 11.05 0.90 34.69
CA PHE A 752 11.15 -0.51 34.31
C PHE A 752 9.96 -1.29 34.88
N GLU A 753 9.62 -1.10 36.15
CA GLU A 753 8.46 -1.74 36.79
C GLU A 753 7.15 -1.43 36.07
N ILE A 754 6.92 -0.16 35.70
CA ILE A 754 5.74 0.24 34.92
C ILE A 754 5.76 -0.40 33.53
N SER A 755 6.92 -0.50 32.89
CA SER A 755 7.07 -1.11 31.56
C SER A 755 6.73 -2.60 31.58
N LEU A 756 7.09 -3.31 32.66
CA LEU A 756 6.81 -4.74 32.80
C LEU A 756 5.33 -5.06 32.96
N ILE A 757 4.52 -4.15 33.51
CA ILE A 757 3.08 -4.40 33.70
C ILE A 757 2.22 -4.01 32.48
N LYS A 758 2.80 -3.46 31.42
CA LYS A 758 2.08 -3.10 30.19
C LYS A 758 1.70 -4.32 29.36
N ASN A 759 0.58 -4.23 28.67
CA ASN A 759 0.18 -5.22 27.66
C ASN A 759 0.93 -4.98 26.34
N ASP A 760 2.25 -5.09 26.36
CA ASP A 760 3.11 -4.97 25.18
C ASP A 760 4.38 -5.80 25.36
N HIS A 761 4.46 -6.93 24.67
CA HIS A 761 5.56 -7.88 24.83
C HIS A 761 6.91 -7.30 24.40
N ASP A 762 6.93 -6.51 23.32
CA ASP A 762 8.18 -5.95 22.78
C ASP A 762 8.78 -4.92 23.75
N LEU A 763 7.95 -4.07 24.35
CA LEU A 763 8.35 -3.17 25.43
C LEU A 763 8.85 -3.93 26.65
N GLN A 764 8.12 -4.95 27.11
CA GLN A 764 8.54 -5.75 28.27
C GLN A 764 9.91 -6.39 28.02
N LEU A 765 10.11 -7.02 26.86
CA LEU A 765 11.36 -7.65 26.48
C LEU A 765 12.50 -6.64 26.32
N PHE A 766 12.24 -5.48 25.71
CA PHE A 766 13.21 -4.39 25.58
C PHE A 766 13.60 -3.80 26.95
N SER A 767 12.61 -3.60 27.82
CA SER A 767 12.77 -3.16 29.20
C SER A 767 13.68 -4.12 29.97
N THR A 768 13.39 -5.42 29.95
CA THR A 768 14.21 -6.47 30.59
C THR A 768 15.64 -6.47 30.07
N LYS A 769 15.86 -6.41 28.75
CA LYS A 769 17.23 -6.35 28.18
C LYS A 769 17.99 -5.10 28.61
N SER A 770 17.31 -3.96 28.65
CA SER A 770 17.88 -2.69 29.08
C SER A 770 18.20 -2.71 30.58
N TRP A 771 17.34 -3.29 31.40
CA TRP A 771 17.54 -3.43 32.83
C TRP A 771 18.67 -4.42 33.16
N THR A 772 18.76 -5.53 32.42
CA THR A 772 19.90 -6.46 32.50
C THR A 772 21.23 -5.74 32.25
N PHE A 773 21.28 -4.85 31.26
CA PHE A 773 22.47 -4.06 30.99
C PHE A 773 22.82 -3.12 32.15
N LEU A 774 21.82 -2.48 32.78
CA LEU A 774 22.02 -1.67 33.98
C LEU A 774 22.58 -2.50 35.14
N PHE A 775 22.02 -3.69 35.39
CA PHE A 775 22.53 -4.58 36.43
C PHE A 775 23.98 -5.00 36.18
N LYS A 776 24.39 -5.20 34.92
CA LYS A 776 25.80 -5.50 34.60
C LYS A 776 26.73 -4.35 34.99
N LEU A 777 26.30 -3.11 34.83
CA LEU A 777 27.09 -1.92 35.19
C LEU A 777 27.07 -1.64 36.70
N LEU A 778 25.95 -1.93 37.38
CA LEU A 778 25.71 -1.61 38.79
C LEU A 778 25.82 -2.83 39.73
N LYS A 779 26.43 -3.93 39.29
CA LYS A 779 26.46 -5.22 40.02
C LYS A 779 26.97 -5.06 41.46
N GLY A 780 27.90 -4.14 41.71
CA GLY A 780 28.52 -3.93 43.03
C GLY A 780 27.73 -3.06 44.02
N SER A 781 26.64 -2.42 43.58
CA SER A 781 25.94 -1.38 44.36
C SER A 781 24.45 -1.66 44.59
N LEU A 782 23.91 -2.73 44.00
CA LEU A 782 22.49 -3.06 44.08
C LEU A 782 22.23 -4.22 45.04
N ASP A 783 21.27 -4.05 45.95
CA ASP A 783 20.66 -5.16 46.67
C ASP A 783 19.65 -5.88 45.77
N TYR A 784 20.00 -7.10 45.38
CA TYR A 784 19.24 -7.89 44.41
C TYR A 784 18.44 -9.03 45.08
N ILE A 785 18.67 -9.34 46.35
CA ILE A 785 18.05 -10.49 47.02
C ILE A 785 16.55 -10.25 47.16
N GLN A 786 16.16 -9.13 47.78
CA GLN A 786 14.77 -8.78 47.96
C GLN A 786 14.05 -8.61 46.61
N PHE A 787 14.72 -7.99 45.63
CA PHE A 787 14.19 -7.87 44.27
C PHE A 787 13.90 -9.23 43.63
N THR A 788 14.77 -10.23 43.84
CA THR A 788 14.57 -11.60 43.34
C THR A 788 13.33 -12.23 43.94
N GLU A 789 13.21 -12.19 45.27
CA GLU A 789 12.08 -12.78 46.01
C GLU A 789 10.75 -12.15 45.60
N ASP A 790 10.70 -10.82 45.51
CA ASP A 790 9.51 -10.08 45.08
C ASP A 790 9.14 -10.42 43.63
N THR A 791 10.13 -10.51 42.72
CA THR A 791 9.87 -10.83 41.31
C THR A 791 9.36 -12.25 41.14
N ILE A 792 9.94 -13.24 41.85
CA ILE A 792 9.47 -14.64 41.85
C ILE A 792 8.02 -14.69 42.34
N LYS A 793 7.70 -14.02 43.45
CA LYS A 793 6.33 -13.96 43.98
C LYS A 793 5.35 -13.36 42.96
N ASN A 794 5.77 -12.33 42.25
CA ASN A 794 4.94 -11.62 41.27
C ASN A 794 4.72 -12.38 39.95
N THR A 795 5.43 -13.48 39.70
CA THR A 795 5.12 -14.37 38.56
C THR A 795 3.79 -15.11 38.71
N THR A 796 3.31 -15.27 39.95
CA THR A 796 2.07 -16.01 40.25
C THR A 796 1.00 -15.14 40.91
N SER A 797 1.41 -14.07 41.60
CA SER A 797 0.49 -13.16 42.30
C SER A 797 -0.36 -12.32 41.34
N GLY A 798 -1.55 -11.91 41.81
CA GLY A 798 -2.48 -11.04 41.07
C GLY A 798 -3.21 -11.70 39.90
N ASN A 799 -4.15 -10.97 39.31
CA ASN A 799 -4.99 -11.45 38.20
C ASN A 799 -4.56 -10.92 36.82
N ASN A 800 -3.59 -10.00 36.75
CA ASN A 800 -3.16 -9.41 35.48
C ASN A 800 -2.11 -10.31 34.78
N PRO A 801 -2.44 -10.97 33.66
CA PRO A 801 -1.51 -11.88 32.98
C PRO A 801 -0.31 -11.16 32.35
N PHE A 802 -0.46 -9.89 31.96
CA PHE A 802 0.64 -9.11 31.36
C PHE A 802 1.70 -8.78 32.41
N ALA A 803 1.27 -8.40 33.62
CA ALA A 803 2.17 -8.19 34.74
C ALA A 803 2.94 -9.47 35.10
N LYS A 804 2.28 -10.63 35.07
CA LYS A 804 2.95 -11.92 35.29
C LYS A 804 4.03 -12.16 34.24
N SER A 805 3.72 -11.98 32.96
CA SER A 805 4.68 -12.25 31.89
C SER A 805 5.87 -11.26 31.90
N GLY A 806 5.64 -9.97 32.21
CA GLY A 806 6.73 -9.02 32.44
C GLY A 806 7.63 -9.38 33.62
N ASN A 807 7.07 -9.80 34.76
CA ASN A 807 7.86 -10.28 35.90
C ASN A 807 8.64 -11.55 35.56
N ILE A 808 8.05 -12.47 34.80
CA ILE A 808 8.74 -13.66 34.31
C ILE A 808 9.97 -13.27 33.47
N LEU A 809 9.82 -12.33 32.52
CA LEU A 809 10.95 -11.79 31.74
C LEU A 809 12.04 -11.19 32.63
N ALA A 810 11.67 -10.40 33.64
CA ALA A 810 12.59 -9.78 34.58
C ALA A 810 13.45 -10.77 35.40
N LEU A 811 12.98 -11.99 35.64
CA LEU A 811 13.79 -13.01 36.32
C LEU A 811 15.12 -13.29 35.61
N SER A 812 15.15 -13.15 34.28
CA SER A 812 16.37 -13.36 33.50
C SER A 812 17.48 -12.34 33.78
N CYS A 813 17.15 -11.17 34.34
CA CYS A 813 18.13 -10.15 34.74
C CYS A 813 19.06 -10.67 35.84
N MET A 814 18.58 -11.60 36.68
CA MET A 814 19.30 -12.06 37.88
C MET A 814 20.54 -12.90 37.57
N GLY A 815 20.63 -13.48 36.36
CA GLY A 815 21.81 -14.23 35.94
C GLY A 815 23.11 -13.41 36.04
N VAL A 816 23.00 -12.08 35.92
CA VAL A 816 24.14 -11.14 36.05
C VAL A 816 24.87 -11.28 37.39
N PHE A 817 24.15 -11.55 38.48
CA PHE A 817 24.75 -11.63 39.81
C PHE A 817 25.46 -12.96 40.05
N SER A 818 25.11 -14.01 39.28
CA SER A 818 25.72 -15.34 39.35
C SER A 818 25.64 -15.99 40.74
N ASP A 819 24.58 -15.67 41.49
CA ASP A 819 24.25 -16.32 42.76
C ASP A 819 23.59 -17.68 42.49
N THR A 820 24.26 -18.76 42.86
CA THR A 820 23.82 -20.14 42.62
C THR A 820 22.49 -20.48 43.30
N GLU A 821 22.26 -20.02 44.53
CA GLU A 821 21.04 -20.38 45.28
C GLU A 821 19.81 -19.72 44.66
N ASN A 822 19.91 -18.41 44.39
CA ASN A 822 18.83 -17.68 43.75
C ASN A 822 18.61 -18.11 42.30
N THR A 823 19.67 -18.45 41.56
CA THR A 823 19.53 -19.00 40.20
C THR A 823 18.74 -20.31 40.21
N LYS A 824 18.99 -21.20 41.18
CA LYS A 824 18.23 -22.46 41.32
C LYS A 824 16.74 -22.20 41.58
N LYS A 825 16.40 -21.29 42.51
CA LYS A 825 15.00 -20.89 42.78
C LYS A 825 14.30 -20.34 41.54
N ILE A 826 15.02 -19.56 40.72
CA ILE A 826 14.50 -19.01 39.46
C ILE A 826 14.27 -20.10 38.42
N VAL A 827 15.24 -21.00 38.23
CA VAL A 827 15.14 -22.13 37.29
C VAL A 827 13.97 -23.03 37.66
N GLU A 828 13.77 -23.33 38.95
CA GLU A 828 12.62 -24.10 39.44
C GLU A 828 11.30 -23.38 39.11
N ALA A 829 11.21 -22.07 39.38
CA ALA A 829 10.02 -21.28 39.10
C ALA A 829 9.68 -21.22 37.60
N LEU A 830 10.68 -21.02 36.74
CA LEU A 830 10.52 -21.03 35.28
C LEU A 830 10.14 -22.42 34.77
N SER A 831 10.77 -23.47 35.31
CA SER A 831 10.49 -24.86 34.93
C SER A 831 9.06 -25.27 35.25
N ASP A 832 8.54 -24.90 36.42
CA ASP A 832 7.14 -25.15 36.79
C ASP A 832 6.13 -24.50 35.83
N ILE A 833 6.47 -23.33 35.28
CA ILE A 833 5.64 -22.62 34.32
C ILE A 833 5.70 -23.30 32.95
N ILE A 834 6.91 -23.63 32.46
CA ILE A 834 7.11 -24.27 31.16
C ILE A 834 6.48 -25.67 31.12
N SER A 835 6.62 -26.43 32.21
CA SER A 835 6.02 -27.76 32.38
C SER A 835 4.52 -27.75 32.71
N TYR A 836 3.86 -26.58 32.75
CA TYR A 836 2.43 -26.43 33.09
C TYR A 836 2.01 -26.96 34.47
N LYS A 837 2.96 -27.16 35.40
CA LYS A 837 2.63 -27.43 36.81
C LYS A 837 1.88 -26.24 37.41
N LYS A 838 2.19 -25.03 36.95
CA LYS A 838 1.43 -23.80 37.18
C LYS A 838 0.61 -23.44 35.94
N LYS A 839 -0.72 -23.45 36.05
CA LYS A 839 -1.62 -23.07 34.94
C LYS A 839 -1.60 -21.56 34.71
N LEU A 840 -0.78 -21.10 33.78
CA LEU A 840 -0.71 -19.71 33.33
C LEU A 840 -1.07 -19.59 31.83
N PRO A 841 -1.41 -18.38 31.35
CA PRO A 841 -1.61 -18.13 29.92
C PRO A 841 -0.38 -18.46 29.09
N ILE A 842 -0.59 -18.77 27.81
CA ILE A 842 0.47 -19.21 26.90
C ILE A 842 1.59 -18.16 26.73
N GLU A 843 1.26 -16.88 26.84
CA GLU A 843 2.22 -15.77 26.79
C GLU A 843 3.22 -15.83 27.96
N CYS A 844 2.77 -16.23 29.15
CA CYS A 844 3.65 -16.45 30.31
C CYS A 844 4.58 -17.65 30.10
N VAL A 845 4.07 -18.70 29.44
CA VAL A 845 4.88 -19.90 29.10
C VAL A 845 5.96 -19.54 28.09
N ARG A 846 5.59 -18.81 27.02
CA ARG A 846 6.55 -18.25 26.05
C ARG A 846 7.60 -17.41 26.78
N ASP A 847 7.18 -16.47 27.61
CA ASP A 847 8.09 -15.58 28.31
C ASP A 847 9.00 -16.32 29.29
N ALA A 848 8.52 -17.39 29.92
CA ALA A 848 9.35 -18.25 30.76
C ALA A 848 10.44 -18.96 29.96
N THR A 849 10.12 -19.46 28.76
CA THR A 849 11.14 -20.07 27.87
C THR A 849 12.18 -19.04 27.40
N ILE A 850 11.76 -17.81 27.06
CA ILE A 850 12.68 -16.71 26.71
C ILE A 850 13.59 -16.38 27.91
N SER A 851 13.00 -16.30 29.10
CA SER A 851 13.69 -15.96 30.34
C SER A 851 14.74 -17.00 30.70
N MET A 852 14.46 -18.28 30.51
CA MET A 852 15.41 -19.37 30.75
C MET A 852 16.68 -19.19 29.90
N GLY A 853 16.53 -18.97 28.58
CA GLY A 853 17.67 -18.74 27.69
C GLY A 853 18.43 -17.44 28.00
N MET A 854 17.71 -16.37 28.37
CA MET A 854 18.33 -15.10 28.76
C MET A 854 19.09 -15.21 30.09
N LEU A 855 18.56 -15.93 31.07
CA LEU A 855 19.16 -16.16 32.38
C LEU A 855 20.55 -16.78 32.24
N PHE A 856 20.67 -17.93 31.57
CA PHE A 856 21.95 -18.60 31.35
C PHE A 856 22.93 -17.75 30.54
N SER A 857 22.45 -16.96 29.57
CA SER A 857 23.34 -16.04 28.82
C SER A 857 23.86 -14.86 29.63
N ASN A 858 23.30 -14.61 30.80
CA ASN A 858 23.72 -13.54 31.69
C ASN A 858 24.65 -14.00 32.81
N ILE A 859 24.77 -15.31 33.05
CA ILE A 859 25.69 -15.87 34.05
C ILE A 859 27.12 -15.75 33.54
N SER A 860 28.00 -15.12 34.32
CA SER A 860 29.42 -14.93 33.98
C SER A 860 30.34 -15.98 34.64
N ASP A 861 29.85 -16.66 35.67
CA ASP A 861 30.66 -17.49 36.57
C ASP A 861 30.38 -18.99 36.35
N THR A 862 30.88 -19.86 37.23
CA THR A 862 30.70 -21.33 37.14
C THR A 862 29.23 -21.73 37.23
N ILE A 863 28.77 -22.54 36.27
CA ILE A 863 27.39 -23.03 36.19
C ILE A 863 27.28 -24.43 36.77
N ASP A 864 26.22 -24.67 37.53
CA ASP A 864 25.80 -26.03 37.91
C ASP A 864 25.27 -26.79 36.67
N PHE A 865 26.00 -27.82 36.25
CA PHE A 865 25.67 -28.62 35.08
C PHE A 865 24.38 -29.44 35.24
N GLU A 866 24.02 -29.82 36.47
CA GLU A 866 22.77 -30.54 36.73
C GLU A 866 21.58 -29.59 36.48
N MET A 867 21.63 -28.39 37.05
CA MET A 867 20.64 -27.33 36.83
C MET A 867 20.51 -26.95 35.35
N LEU A 868 21.64 -26.86 34.62
CA LEU A 868 21.66 -26.59 33.18
C LEU A 868 20.96 -27.71 32.40
N LEU A 869 21.25 -28.97 32.72
CA LEU A 869 20.67 -30.13 32.06
C LEU A 869 19.15 -30.24 32.33
N GLU A 870 18.73 -30.01 33.57
CA GLU A 870 17.30 -29.93 33.94
C GLU A 870 16.57 -28.85 33.16
N SER A 871 17.18 -27.66 33.03
CA SER A 871 16.60 -26.54 32.28
C SER A 871 16.42 -26.87 30.80
N LEU A 872 17.43 -27.50 30.18
CA LEU A 872 17.35 -27.93 28.79
C LEU A 872 16.33 -29.06 28.61
N ASN A 873 16.25 -30.03 29.53
CA ASN A 873 15.23 -31.07 29.52
C ASN A 873 13.82 -30.47 29.50
N VAL A 874 13.56 -29.46 30.34
CA VAL A 874 12.25 -28.79 30.37
C VAL A 874 11.95 -28.07 29.06
N LEU A 875 12.92 -27.34 28.48
CA LEU A 875 12.76 -26.68 27.18
C LEU A 875 12.49 -27.67 26.05
N ILE A 876 13.10 -28.85 26.09
CA ILE A 876 12.91 -29.92 25.09
C ILE A 876 11.54 -30.57 25.28
N PHE A 877 11.31 -31.21 26.43
CA PHE A 877 10.15 -32.08 26.64
C PHE A 877 8.83 -31.34 26.86
N HIS A 878 8.85 -30.05 27.19
CA HIS A 878 7.65 -29.23 27.35
C HIS A 878 7.62 -27.99 26.45
N GLY A 879 8.77 -27.45 26.05
CA GLY A 879 8.86 -26.28 25.19
C GLY A 879 8.71 -26.62 23.70
N LEU A 880 9.59 -27.47 23.15
CA LEU A 880 9.59 -27.88 21.74
C LEU A 880 8.36 -28.72 21.35
N THR A 881 7.74 -29.38 22.32
CA THR A 881 6.55 -30.23 22.16
C THR A 881 5.24 -29.49 22.46
N ASN A 882 5.28 -28.18 22.66
CA ASN A 882 4.10 -27.39 23.00
C ASN A 882 3.19 -27.14 21.79
N TYR A 883 2.14 -27.94 21.62
CA TYR A 883 1.17 -27.81 20.52
C TYR A 883 -0.20 -27.29 20.97
N GLN A 884 -0.24 -26.45 22.00
CA GLN A 884 -1.51 -25.85 22.44
C GLN A 884 -2.11 -24.95 21.36
N SER A 885 -3.42 -25.04 21.19
CA SER A 885 -4.18 -24.21 20.26
C SER A 885 -5.37 -23.56 20.96
N ASP A 886 -5.66 -22.32 20.62
CA ASP A 886 -6.87 -21.60 21.04
C ASP A 886 -7.61 -21.03 19.81
N HIS A 887 -8.55 -20.11 20.03
CA HIS A 887 -9.30 -19.45 18.95
C HIS A 887 -8.42 -18.68 17.95
N ARG A 888 -7.18 -18.36 18.29
CA ARG A 888 -6.17 -17.71 17.44
C ARG A 888 -5.36 -18.72 16.62
N GLY A 889 -5.61 -20.02 16.79
CA GLY A 889 -4.86 -21.10 16.16
C GLY A 889 -3.77 -21.68 17.06
N ASP A 890 -2.64 -22.07 16.48
CA ASP A 890 -1.51 -22.71 17.16
C ASP A 890 -0.67 -21.70 17.96
N VAL A 891 -1.18 -21.29 19.13
CA VAL A 891 -0.47 -20.40 20.07
C VAL A 891 0.76 -21.04 20.70
N GLY A 892 0.82 -22.38 20.76
CA GLY A 892 2.00 -23.14 21.20
C GLY A 892 3.22 -22.91 20.31
N SER A 893 3.02 -22.51 19.05
CA SER A 893 4.11 -22.12 18.14
C SER A 893 5.03 -21.05 18.71
N TRP A 894 4.48 -20.13 19.51
CA TRP A 894 5.27 -19.07 20.15
C TRP A 894 6.25 -19.66 21.15
N VAL A 895 5.81 -20.65 21.94
CA VAL A 895 6.62 -21.35 22.94
C VAL A 895 7.68 -22.22 22.26
N ARG A 896 7.34 -22.91 21.17
CA ARG A 896 8.30 -23.71 20.40
C ARG A 896 9.39 -22.83 19.80
N LEU A 897 9.02 -21.71 19.20
CA LEU A 897 9.97 -20.76 18.63
C LEU A 897 10.91 -20.17 19.69
N SER A 898 10.37 -19.70 20.82
CA SER A 898 11.20 -19.17 21.91
C SER A 898 12.07 -20.25 22.57
N SER A 899 11.59 -21.50 22.67
CA SER A 899 12.39 -22.63 23.16
C SER A 899 13.56 -22.94 22.22
N LEU A 900 13.34 -22.99 20.90
CA LEU A 900 14.42 -23.14 19.91
C LEU A 900 15.46 -22.02 20.04
N GLN A 901 15.02 -20.77 20.20
CA GLN A 901 15.92 -19.62 20.41
C GLN A 901 16.71 -19.74 21.72
N SER A 902 16.06 -20.12 22.81
CA SER A 902 16.69 -20.27 24.12
C SER A 902 17.68 -21.43 24.16
N ILE A 903 17.32 -22.60 23.60
CA ILE A 903 18.24 -23.74 23.49
C ILE A 903 19.45 -23.36 22.63
N HIS A 904 19.23 -22.76 21.45
CA HIS A 904 20.33 -22.30 20.60
C HIS A 904 21.25 -21.34 21.36
N LYS A 905 20.69 -20.40 22.12
CA LYS A 905 21.46 -19.45 22.91
C LYS A 905 22.28 -20.15 23.99
N ILE A 906 21.68 -21.06 24.75
CA ILE A 906 22.35 -21.82 25.81
C ILE A 906 23.49 -22.67 25.24
N VAL A 907 23.21 -23.45 24.19
CA VAL A 907 24.19 -24.33 23.51
C VAL A 907 25.33 -23.53 22.88
N SER A 908 25.08 -22.28 22.48
CA SER A 908 26.11 -21.42 21.89
C SER A 908 27.20 -20.98 22.88
N LEU A 909 26.94 -20.96 24.20
CA LEU A 909 27.81 -20.33 25.21
C LEU A 909 29.09 -21.10 25.58
N GLU A 910 29.22 -22.38 25.20
CA GLU A 910 30.36 -23.26 25.51
C GLU A 910 30.76 -23.32 26.99
N TYR A 911 30.35 -24.38 27.67
CA TYR A 911 30.77 -24.64 29.05
C TYR A 911 31.88 -25.69 29.08
N PRO A 912 33.11 -25.32 29.48
CA PRO A 912 34.23 -26.27 29.55
C PRO A 912 33.88 -27.46 30.47
N GLY A 913 34.06 -28.68 29.98
CA GLY A 913 33.78 -29.91 30.74
C GLY A 913 32.33 -30.40 30.70
N PHE A 914 31.43 -29.67 30.04
CA PHE A 914 30.05 -30.10 29.83
C PHE A 914 29.89 -30.86 28.51
N SER A 915 29.26 -32.03 28.55
CA SER A 915 28.88 -32.83 27.39
C SER A 915 27.48 -33.42 27.57
N PHE A 916 26.73 -33.56 26.48
CA PHE A 916 25.45 -34.26 26.52
C PHE A 916 25.63 -35.76 26.67
N SER A 917 24.69 -36.43 27.34
CA SER A 917 24.55 -37.87 27.18
C SER A 917 24.07 -38.18 25.75
N GLU A 918 24.44 -39.36 25.25
CA GLU A 918 24.03 -39.81 23.91
C GLU A 918 22.51 -39.78 23.72
N THR A 919 21.77 -40.26 24.74
CA THR A 919 20.30 -40.27 24.75
C THR A 919 19.69 -38.86 24.73
N PHE A 920 20.30 -37.91 25.43
CA PHE A 920 19.84 -36.53 25.47
C PHE A 920 20.08 -35.83 24.12
N TYR A 921 21.29 -36.02 23.56
CA TYR A 921 21.63 -35.45 22.26
C TYR A 921 20.71 -35.98 21.16
N GLU A 922 20.50 -37.30 21.12
CA GLU A 922 19.61 -37.94 20.15
C GLU A 922 18.18 -37.38 20.23
N SER A 923 17.62 -37.22 21.45
CA SER A 923 16.29 -36.64 21.66
C SER A 923 16.20 -35.19 21.17
N LEU A 924 17.22 -34.37 21.48
CA LEU A 924 17.26 -32.97 21.04
C LEU A 924 17.35 -32.86 19.51
N VAL A 925 18.19 -33.67 18.88
CA VAL A 925 18.31 -33.71 17.41
C VAL A 925 17.00 -34.17 16.78
N ALA A 926 16.39 -35.24 17.27
CA ALA A 926 15.13 -35.78 16.75
C ALA A 926 14.01 -34.74 16.78
N GLN A 927 13.80 -34.06 17.91
CA GLN A 927 12.77 -33.03 18.03
C GLN A 927 13.08 -31.78 17.18
N THR A 928 14.36 -31.41 17.05
CA THR A 928 14.76 -30.30 16.19
C THR A 928 14.50 -30.63 14.71
N LEU A 929 14.75 -31.88 14.29
CA LEU A 929 14.44 -32.35 12.93
C LEU A 929 12.93 -32.30 12.63
N GLU A 930 12.07 -32.71 13.57
CA GLU A 930 10.61 -32.56 13.41
C GLU A 930 10.22 -31.08 13.16
N LEU A 931 10.84 -30.14 13.89
CA LEU A 931 10.56 -28.70 13.76
C LEU A 931 11.18 -28.06 12.51
N CYS A 932 12.27 -28.60 11.96
CA CYS A 932 12.78 -28.23 10.63
C CYS A 932 11.74 -28.49 9.53
N LEU A 933 10.84 -29.44 9.78
CA LEU A 933 9.70 -29.81 8.94
C LEU A 933 8.39 -29.19 9.49
N SER A 934 8.43 -27.96 10.03
CA SER A 934 7.23 -27.23 10.45
C SER A 934 6.54 -26.54 9.26
N PRO A 935 5.21 -26.36 9.24
CA PRO A 935 4.55 -25.54 8.20
C PRO A 935 4.90 -24.04 8.30
N GLN A 936 5.35 -23.56 9.47
CA GLN A 936 5.69 -22.15 9.70
C GLN A 936 7.17 -21.88 9.37
N SER A 937 7.44 -20.93 8.46
CA SER A 937 8.80 -20.61 8.01
C SER A 937 9.73 -20.14 9.14
N SER A 938 9.23 -19.33 10.06
CA SER A 938 10.00 -18.83 11.22
C SER A 938 10.52 -19.96 12.12
N ILE A 939 9.70 -21.00 12.36
CA ILE A 939 10.10 -22.17 13.14
C ILE A 939 11.14 -22.98 12.35
N ARG A 940 10.89 -23.24 11.05
CA ARG A 940 11.85 -23.98 10.21
C ARG A 940 13.22 -23.32 10.21
N ALA A 941 13.27 -22.01 9.99
CA ALA A 941 14.50 -21.24 9.96
C ALA A 941 15.27 -21.34 11.28
N GLN A 942 14.58 -21.18 12.41
CA GLN A 942 15.23 -21.23 13.72
C GLN A 942 15.62 -22.65 14.13
N ALA A 943 14.82 -23.66 13.79
CA ALA A 943 15.15 -25.07 14.02
C ALA A 943 16.37 -25.49 13.17
N GLY A 944 16.46 -25.05 11.92
CA GLY A 944 17.61 -25.28 11.05
C GLY A 944 18.90 -24.66 11.61
N ASN A 945 18.82 -23.44 12.17
CA ASN A 945 19.96 -22.81 12.85
C ASN A 945 20.41 -23.64 14.06
N LEU A 946 19.47 -24.13 14.88
CA LEU A 946 19.79 -24.99 16.03
C LEU A 946 20.39 -26.33 15.57
N LEU A 947 19.81 -26.96 14.55
CA LEU A 947 20.32 -28.22 14.00
C LEU A 947 21.75 -28.05 13.47
N TYR A 948 22.03 -26.97 12.74
CA TYR A 948 23.38 -26.66 12.27
C TYR A 948 24.37 -26.54 13.43
N LEU A 949 24.02 -25.76 14.46
CA LEU A 949 24.84 -25.62 15.68
C LEU A 949 25.09 -26.98 16.35
N LEU A 950 24.06 -27.83 16.39
CA LEU A 950 24.11 -29.19 16.96
C LEU A 950 24.92 -30.18 16.12
N LEU A 951 25.21 -29.89 14.85
CA LEU A 951 26.02 -30.74 13.98
C LEU A 951 27.45 -30.21 13.80
N GLU A 952 27.69 -28.95 14.18
CA GLU A 952 29.00 -28.31 14.12
C GLU A 952 29.83 -28.54 15.39
N LYS A 953 29.21 -28.46 16.58
CA LYS A 953 29.94 -28.40 17.86
C LYS A 953 30.35 -29.77 18.42
N ARG A 954 31.41 -30.36 17.85
CA ARG A 954 31.96 -31.67 18.23
C ARG A 954 32.22 -31.88 19.74
N SER A 955 32.51 -30.82 20.50
CA SER A 955 32.78 -30.88 21.95
C SER A 955 31.59 -31.31 22.80
N LEU A 956 30.36 -31.19 22.28
CA LEU A 956 29.14 -31.43 23.04
C LEU A 956 28.67 -32.90 23.04
N TYR A 957 29.25 -33.76 22.20
CA TYR A 957 28.59 -35.03 21.81
C TYR A 957 29.30 -36.32 22.25
N GLY A 958 30.47 -36.27 22.90
CA GLY A 958 31.18 -37.49 23.33
C GLY A 958 31.28 -38.55 22.21
N ASN A 959 30.80 -39.78 22.46
CA ASN A 959 30.78 -40.90 21.49
C ASN A 959 29.73 -40.79 20.37
N SER A 960 28.80 -39.82 20.41
CA SER A 960 27.70 -39.68 19.43
C SER A 960 28.11 -38.96 18.12
N LEU A 961 29.43 -38.91 17.85
CA LEU A 961 30.03 -38.37 16.62
C LEU A 961 29.41 -39.00 15.36
N ILE A 962 29.12 -40.31 15.41
CA ILE A 962 28.60 -41.09 14.27
C ILE A 962 27.23 -40.57 13.80
N LEU A 963 26.30 -40.30 14.73
CA LEU A 963 24.97 -39.79 14.39
C LEU A 963 25.07 -38.38 13.78
N SER A 964 25.90 -37.52 14.37
CA SER A 964 26.12 -36.16 13.89
C SER A 964 26.74 -36.13 12.49
N GLU A 965 27.73 -36.99 12.22
CA GLU A 965 28.39 -37.07 10.91
C GLU A 965 27.47 -37.68 9.85
N SER A 966 26.68 -38.69 10.21
CA SER A 966 25.67 -39.30 9.33
C SER A 966 24.68 -38.24 8.83
N ILE A 967 24.03 -37.50 9.74
CA ILE A 967 23.06 -36.45 9.39
C ILE A 967 23.74 -35.31 8.63
N ARG A 968 24.92 -34.87 9.08
CA ARG A 968 25.66 -33.76 8.46
C ARG A 968 26.05 -34.08 7.02
N SER A 969 26.54 -35.28 6.75
CA SER A 969 26.99 -35.70 5.40
C SER A 969 25.86 -35.71 4.36
N LYS A 970 24.60 -35.81 4.81
CA LYS A 970 23.41 -35.84 3.96
C LYS A 970 22.74 -34.48 3.79
N LEU A 971 22.74 -33.65 4.83
CA LEU A 971 22.12 -32.32 4.80
C LEU A 971 23.05 -31.22 4.27
N PHE A 972 24.37 -31.34 4.49
CA PHE A 972 25.32 -30.31 4.10
C PHE A 972 26.36 -30.86 3.13
N ASP A 973 26.44 -30.24 1.96
CA ASP A 973 27.50 -30.54 1.00
C ASP A 973 28.85 -30.09 1.61
N LEU A 974 29.77 -31.04 1.80
CA LEU A 974 31.05 -30.85 2.51
C LEU A 974 31.95 -29.75 1.88
N LYS A 975 31.59 -29.25 0.69
CA LYS A 975 32.38 -28.31 -0.11
C LYS A 975 32.02 -26.82 0.06
N SER A 976 30.88 -26.46 0.68
CA SER A 976 30.50 -25.04 0.83
C SER A 976 30.61 -24.55 2.27
N SER A 977 31.65 -23.79 2.58
CA SER A 977 31.91 -23.13 3.87
C SER A 977 30.96 -21.97 4.21
N LYS A 978 29.83 -21.83 3.52
CA LYS A 978 28.87 -20.75 3.75
C LYS A 978 27.74 -21.29 4.62
N LYS A 979 27.55 -20.68 5.81
CA LYS A 979 26.40 -20.87 6.71
C LYS A 979 25.13 -21.11 5.88
N ALA A 980 24.61 -22.33 5.88
CA ALA A 980 23.38 -22.64 5.19
C ALA A 980 22.23 -21.93 5.92
N GLN A 981 21.86 -20.75 5.42
CA GLN A 981 20.65 -20.07 5.85
C GLN A 981 19.46 -20.88 5.31
N PHE A 982 18.92 -21.78 6.13
CA PHE A 982 17.73 -22.58 5.80
C PHE A 982 16.53 -21.73 5.37
N ASP A 983 16.51 -20.43 5.72
CA ASP A 983 15.49 -19.45 5.34
C ASP A 983 15.66 -18.89 3.90
N ILE A 984 16.70 -19.31 3.15
CA ILE A 984 16.96 -18.87 1.76
C ILE A 984 16.70 -19.99 0.74
N MET A 985 16.57 -21.24 1.18
CA MET A 985 16.24 -22.33 0.25
C MET A 985 14.74 -22.35 -0.04
N SER A 986 14.36 -22.67 -1.28
CA SER A 986 12.96 -22.87 -1.63
C SER A 986 12.36 -24.01 -0.78
N ASN A 987 11.05 -23.95 -0.49
CA ASN A 987 10.37 -25.03 0.26
C ASN A 987 10.66 -26.41 -0.35
N LYS A 988 10.71 -26.50 -1.69
CA LYS A 988 11.00 -27.72 -2.43
C LYS A 988 12.40 -28.28 -2.13
N GLU A 989 13.44 -27.46 -2.22
CA GLU A 989 14.82 -27.88 -1.94
C GLU A 989 14.99 -28.34 -0.50
N THR A 990 14.37 -27.61 0.45
CA THR A 990 14.41 -27.96 1.87
C THR A 990 13.81 -29.33 2.10
N PHE A 991 12.57 -29.58 1.66
CA PHE A 991 11.92 -30.87 1.89
C PHE A 991 12.64 -32.03 1.18
N CYS A 992 13.16 -31.83 -0.04
CA CYS A 992 13.96 -32.85 -0.73
C CYS A 992 15.24 -33.21 0.02
N GLN A 993 15.94 -32.24 0.62
CA GLN A 993 17.14 -32.52 1.39
C GLN A 993 16.85 -33.30 2.67
N PHE A 994 15.80 -32.91 3.40
CA PHE A 994 15.43 -33.62 4.63
C PHE A 994 14.83 -35.01 4.34
N SER A 995 14.16 -35.23 3.21
CA SER A 995 13.62 -36.56 2.89
C SER A 995 14.73 -37.56 2.59
N ASN A 996 15.88 -37.13 2.03
CA ASN A 996 17.05 -37.98 1.84
C ASN A 996 17.61 -38.61 3.13
N LEU A 997 17.31 -38.04 4.31
CA LEU A 997 17.68 -38.67 5.59
C LEU A 997 16.98 -40.02 5.80
N LEU A 998 15.79 -40.23 5.22
CA LEU A 998 15.08 -41.51 5.29
C LEU A 998 15.80 -42.65 4.54
N LEU A 999 16.75 -42.34 3.66
CA LEU A 999 17.58 -43.34 2.97
C LEU A 999 18.69 -43.91 3.88
N SER A 1000 19.04 -43.20 4.96
CA SER A 1000 20.15 -43.52 5.86
C SER A 1000 19.74 -44.45 7.01
N GLU A 1001 20.73 -45.10 7.63
CA GLU A 1001 20.51 -45.93 8.82
C GLU A 1001 20.48 -45.07 10.08
N ASN A 1002 19.33 -44.45 10.36
CA ASN A 1002 19.12 -43.71 11.59
C ASN A 1002 18.61 -44.63 12.72
N THR A 1003 18.55 -44.08 13.93
CA THR A 1003 17.82 -44.69 15.04
C THR A 1003 16.31 -44.58 14.83
N PHE A 1004 15.55 -45.44 15.52
CA PHE A 1004 14.08 -45.41 15.46
C PHE A 1004 13.50 -44.05 15.88
N LEU A 1005 14.12 -43.38 16.85
CA LEU A 1005 13.66 -42.09 17.36
C LEU A 1005 13.78 -40.98 16.30
N ILE A 1006 14.90 -40.93 15.58
CA ILE A 1006 15.16 -39.94 14.53
C ILE A 1006 14.17 -40.12 13.37
N ASP A 1007 14.03 -41.34 12.85
CA ASP A 1007 13.10 -41.62 11.75
C ASP A 1007 11.65 -41.31 12.15
N LYS A 1008 11.27 -41.63 13.39
CA LYS A 1008 9.95 -41.32 13.91
C LYS A 1008 9.66 -39.83 13.94
N HIS A 1009 10.56 -39.00 14.43
CA HIS A 1009 10.36 -37.55 14.49
C HIS A 1009 10.43 -36.88 13.10
N LEU A 1010 11.31 -37.36 12.21
CA LEU A 1010 11.33 -36.95 10.80
C LEU A 1010 9.99 -37.23 10.12
N LEU A 1011 9.48 -38.47 10.26
CA LEU A 1011 8.19 -38.86 9.68
C LEU A 1011 7.03 -38.08 10.30
N ARG A 1012 7.04 -37.81 11.61
CA ARG A 1012 6.03 -36.94 12.25
C ARG A 1012 6.00 -35.55 11.62
N GLY A 1013 7.17 -34.97 11.34
CA GLY A 1013 7.30 -33.66 10.65
C GLY A 1013 6.74 -33.70 9.23
N PHE A 1014 7.19 -34.66 8.41
CA PHE A 1014 6.69 -34.86 7.05
C PHE A 1014 5.19 -35.10 7.00
N ILE A 1015 4.67 -35.94 7.90
CA ILE A 1015 3.24 -36.21 8.00
C ILE A 1015 2.47 -34.92 8.27
N PHE A 1016 2.91 -34.15 9.26
CA PHE A 1016 2.23 -32.92 9.66
C PHE A 1016 2.16 -31.88 8.54
N VAL A 1017 3.24 -31.70 7.76
CA VAL A 1017 3.28 -30.72 6.66
C VAL A 1017 2.58 -31.22 5.41
N SER A 1018 2.83 -32.45 5.00
CA SER A 1018 2.24 -33.04 3.79
C SER A 1018 0.72 -33.10 3.90
N GLY A 1019 0.19 -33.40 5.08
CA GLY A 1019 -1.24 -33.41 5.35
C GLY A 1019 -1.85 -32.07 5.82
N ASN A 1020 -1.17 -30.95 5.60
CA ASN A 1020 -1.69 -29.61 5.93
C ASN A 1020 -2.41 -28.96 4.74
N LEU A 1021 -3.27 -27.97 4.99
CA LEU A 1021 -4.14 -27.35 3.96
C LEU A 1021 -3.44 -26.31 3.08
N SER A 1022 -2.20 -25.89 3.39
CA SER A 1022 -1.48 -24.90 2.57
C SER A 1022 -0.93 -25.54 1.30
N GLU A 1023 -1.47 -25.16 0.15
CA GLU A 1023 -1.26 -25.84 -1.14
C GLU A 1023 0.23 -25.96 -1.54
N SER A 1024 1.01 -24.87 -1.50
CA SER A 1024 2.40 -24.89 -1.97
C SER A 1024 3.37 -25.65 -1.07
N THR A 1025 3.24 -25.52 0.27
CA THR A 1025 4.11 -26.20 1.24
C THR A 1025 3.75 -27.69 1.35
N SER A 1026 2.46 -28.02 1.34
CA SER A 1026 1.97 -29.40 1.35
C SER A 1026 2.44 -30.13 0.08
N GLN A 1027 2.21 -29.57 -1.11
CA GLN A 1027 2.66 -30.17 -2.37
C GLN A 1027 4.18 -30.42 -2.39
N SER A 1028 4.97 -29.41 -2.00
CA SER A 1028 6.43 -29.55 -1.97
C SER A 1028 6.90 -30.66 -1.03
N SER A 1029 6.28 -30.78 0.14
CA SER A 1029 6.59 -31.82 1.14
C SER A 1029 6.12 -33.21 0.68
N SER A 1030 4.89 -33.32 0.15
CA SER A 1030 4.32 -34.57 -0.34
C SER A 1030 5.13 -35.15 -1.49
N THR A 1031 5.49 -34.34 -2.49
CA THR A 1031 6.34 -34.79 -3.61
C THR A 1031 7.72 -35.23 -3.13
N ALA A 1032 8.34 -34.48 -2.21
CA ALA A 1032 9.66 -34.85 -1.68
C ALA A 1032 9.62 -36.16 -0.88
N LEU A 1033 8.53 -36.41 -0.15
CA LEU A 1033 8.32 -37.66 0.58
C LEU A 1033 8.06 -38.83 -0.37
N LEU A 1034 7.15 -38.67 -1.34
CA LEU A 1034 6.80 -39.72 -2.31
C LEU A 1034 8.01 -40.17 -3.11
N ASN A 1035 8.78 -39.24 -3.69
CA ASN A 1035 9.96 -39.56 -4.49
C ASN A 1035 10.97 -40.42 -3.71
N VAL A 1036 11.21 -40.10 -2.44
CA VAL A 1036 12.14 -40.88 -1.61
C VAL A 1036 11.55 -42.24 -1.25
N LEU A 1037 10.25 -42.30 -0.96
CA LEU A 1037 9.60 -43.56 -0.64
C LEU A 1037 9.54 -44.51 -1.84
N GLU A 1038 9.36 -44.02 -3.07
CA GLU A 1038 9.37 -44.84 -4.29
C GLU A 1038 10.70 -45.60 -4.43
N ASP A 1039 11.82 -44.92 -4.23
CA ASP A 1039 13.19 -45.42 -4.41
C ASP A 1039 13.66 -46.39 -3.30
N LEU A 1040 12.91 -46.53 -2.20
CA LEU A 1040 13.31 -47.39 -1.08
C LEU A 1040 13.12 -48.88 -1.37
N GLU A 1041 14.08 -49.68 -0.89
CA GLU A 1041 13.95 -51.14 -0.82
C GLU A 1041 12.77 -51.56 0.06
N THR A 1042 12.16 -52.71 -0.26
CA THR A 1042 10.99 -53.25 0.44
C THR A 1042 11.17 -53.38 1.95
N SER A 1043 12.36 -53.77 2.42
CA SER A 1043 12.70 -53.90 3.84
C SER A 1043 12.64 -52.56 4.59
N LYS A 1044 13.12 -51.48 3.95
CA LYS A 1044 13.08 -50.12 4.49
C LYS A 1044 11.66 -49.53 4.43
N LYS A 1045 10.91 -49.79 3.36
CA LYS A 1045 9.48 -49.45 3.27
C LYS A 1045 8.68 -50.09 4.41
N ALA A 1046 8.95 -51.36 4.73
CA ALA A 1046 8.32 -52.07 5.86
C ALA A 1046 8.66 -51.42 7.22
N ARG A 1047 9.92 -51.04 7.45
CA ARG A 1047 10.35 -50.31 8.66
C ARG A 1047 9.64 -48.95 8.80
N ILE A 1048 9.60 -48.15 7.73
CA ILE A 1048 8.89 -46.86 7.72
C ILE A 1048 7.42 -47.07 8.07
N MET A 1049 6.81 -48.11 7.51
CA MET A 1049 5.40 -48.40 7.80
C MET A 1049 5.15 -48.79 9.26
N GLN A 1050 6.06 -49.57 9.87
CA GLN A 1050 6.01 -49.84 11.31
C GLN A 1050 6.10 -48.55 12.15
N ILE A 1051 6.92 -47.59 11.72
CA ILE A 1051 7.03 -46.29 12.39
C ILE A 1051 5.75 -45.46 12.22
N VAL A 1052 5.18 -45.40 11.01
CA VAL A 1052 3.90 -44.70 10.75
C VAL A 1052 2.79 -45.30 11.63
N LEU A 1053 2.72 -46.63 11.75
CA LEU A 1053 1.80 -47.32 12.67
C LEU A 1053 2.02 -46.95 14.14
N ALA A 1054 3.28 -46.84 14.57
CA ALA A 1054 3.61 -46.38 15.91
C ALA A 1054 3.10 -44.94 16.13
N ILE A 1055 3.28 -44.05 15.15
CA ILE A 1055 2.77 -42.68 15.19
C ILE A 1055 1.23 -42.65 15.25
N PHE A 1056 0.54 -43.50 14.46
CA PHE A 1056 -0.91 -43.67 14.56
C PHE A 1056 -1.35 -44.02 15.98
N LYS A 1057 -0.76 -45.08 16.57
CA LYS A 1057 -1.10 -45.56 17.90
C LYS A 1057 -0.87 -44.50 18.97
N GLU A 1058 0.31 -43.88 18.97
CA GLU A 1058 0.69 -42.86 19.96
C GLU A 1058 -0.16 -41.59 19.83
N SER A 1059 -0.47 -41.14 18.61
CA SER A 1059 -1.30 -39.95 18.41
C SER A 1059 -2.72 -40.11 18.97
N ILE A 1060 -3.21 -41.36 19.07
CA ILE A 1060 -4.49 -41.68 19.70
C ILE A 1060 -4.33 -41.79 21.21
N GLU A 1061 -3.31 -42.50 21.68
CA GLU A 1061 -3.01 -42.71 23.11
C GLU A 1061 -2.78 -41.40 23.86
N TYR A 1062 -1.97 -40.51 23.29
CA TYR A 1062 -1.66 -39.18 23.83
C TYR A 1062 -2.62 -38.08 23.36
N ARG A 1063 -3.67 -38.45 22.60
CA ARG A 1063 -4.69 -37.52 22.07
C ARG A 1063 -4.12 -36.34 21.27
N GLU A 1064 -3.09 -36.59 20.46
CA GLU A 1064 -2.49 -35.60 19.57
C GLU A 1064 -3.37 -35.30 18.34
N GLN A 1065 -4.46 -34.55 18.55
CA GLN A 1065 -5.44 -34.27 17.50
C GLN A 1065 -4.85 -33.59 16.26
N ARG A 1066 -3.74 -32.86 16.41
CA ARG A 1066 -3.02 -32.18 15.31
C ARG A 1066 -2.56 -33.15 14.21
N LEU A 1067 -2.26 -34.40 14.58
CA LEU A 1067 -1.75 -35.40 13.64
C LEU A 1067 -2.87 -36.24 13.02
N HIS A 1068 -4.10 -36.21 13.56
CA HIS A 1068 -5.18 -37.09 13.09
C HIS A 1068 -5.58 -36.83 11.64
N MET A 1069 -5.78 -35.57 11.27
CA MET A 1069 -6.08 -35.20 9.88
C MET A 1069 -4.89 -35.47 8.94
N PRO A 1070 -3.67 -34.98 9.25
CA PRO A 1070 -2.53 -35.23 8.39
C PRO A 1070 -2.18 -36.71 8.20
N LEU A 1071 -2.31 -37.53 9.25
CA LEU A 1071 -2.11 -38.97 9.15
C LEU A 1071 -3.10 -39.63 8.17
N LEU A 1072 -4.38 -39.25 8.20
CA LEU A 1072 -5.37 -39.78 7.26
C LEU A 1072 -5.10 -39.34 5.81
N LEU A 1073 -4.64 -38.10 5.60
CA LEU A 1073 -4.30 -37.58 4.27
C LEU A 1073 -3.07 -38.28 3.69
N VAL A 1074 -1.98 -38.35 4.47
CA VAL A 1074 -0.75 -39.02 4.04
C VAL A 1074 -1.00 -40.51 3.83
N PHE A 1075 -1.85 -41.13 4.65
CA PHE A 1075 -2.19 -42.54 4.46
C PHE A 1075 -2.98 -42.78 3.18
N GLU A 1076 -3.94 -41.92 2.83
CA GLU A 1076 -4.62 -41.99 1.51
C GLU A 1076 -3.62 -41.80 0.36
N MET A 1077 -2.75 -40.78 0.46
CA MET A 1077 -1.73 -40.45 -0.55
C MET A 1077 -0.80 -41.64 -0.83
N LEU A 1078 -0.27 -42.29 0.22
CA LEU A 1078 0.62 -43.45 0.07
C LEU A 1078 -0.04 -44.63 -0.67
N ILE A 1079 -1.37 -44.76 -0.60
CA ILE A 1079 -2.11 -45.80 -1.32
C ILE A 1079 -2.34 -45.38 -2.77
N LEU A 1080 -2.84 -44.16 -3.00
CA LEU A 1080 -3.19 -43.69 -4.35
C LEU A 1080 -1.98 -43.51 -5.26
N ASP A 1081 -0.83 -43.15 -4.70
CA ASP A 1081 0.44 -42.99 -5.44
C ASP A 1081 1.23 -44.32 -5.56
N ASN A 1082 0.60 -45.47 -5.29
CA ASN A 1082 1.20 -46.82 -5.41
C ASN A 1082 2.49 -47.04 -4.59
N ILE A 1083 2.75 -46.26 -3.53
CA ILE A 1083 3.83 -46.56 -2.58
C ILE A 1083 3.50 -47.85 -1.80
N LEU A 1084 2.22 -47.98 -1.44
CA LEU A 1084 1.62 -49.21 -0.94
C LEU A 1084 0.89 -49.83 -2.12
N ASP A 1085 1.53 -50.76 -2.81
CA ASP A 1085 0.91 -51.52 -3.89
C ASP A 1085 0.57 -52.95 -3.43
N LYS A 1086 -0.16 -53.68 -4.27
CA LYS A 1086 -0.53 -55.07 -4.00
C LYS A 1086 0.71 -55.96 -3.79
N HIS A 1087 1.80 -55.69 -4.50
CA HIS A 1087 3.04 -56.47 -4.38
C HIS A 1087 3.71 -56.29 -3.01
N PHE A 1088 3.75 -55.08 -2.48
CA PHE A 1088 4.20 -54.76 -1.13
C PHE A 1088 3.34 -55.46 -0.08
N VAL A 1089 2.02 -55.44 -0.24
CA VAL A 1089 1.08 -56.14 0.63
C VAL A 1089 1.34 -57.65 0.61
N ASP A 1090 1.43 -58.26 -0.58
CA ASP A 1090 1.67 -59.70 -0.73
C ASP A 1090 3.06 -60.14 -0.21
N MET A 1091 4.09 -59.29 -0.33
CA MET A 1091 5.41 -59.55 0.26
C MET A 1091 5.42 -59.50 1.78
N ILE A 1092 4.68 -58.56 2.39
CA ILE A 1092 4.50 -58.52 3.86
C ILE A 1092 3.73 -59.76 4.33
N HIS A 1093 2.74 -60.22 3.55
CA HIS A 1093 2.01 -61.44 3.84
C HIS A 1093 2.91 -62.69 3.86
N LEU A 1094 3.91 -62.77 2.97
CA LEU A 1094 4.87 -63.88 2.91
C LEU A 1094 5.84 -63.94 4.11
N GLN A 1095 6.03 -62.84 4.84
CA GLN A 1095 6.95 -62.75 5.99
C GLN A 1095 6.34 -63.17 7.35
N ASN A 1096 5.18 -63.84 7.37
CA ASN A 1096 4.47 -64.26 8.59
C ASN A 1096 4.10 -63.13 9.57
N THR A 1097 4.01 -61.89 9.09
CA THR A 1097 3.42 -60.75 9.81
C THR A 1097 2.05 -60.44 9.22
N GLU A 1098 1.13 -61.35 9.51
CA GLU A 1098 -0.34 -61.39 9.40
C GLU A 1098 -1.10 -60.29 8.63
N GLU A 1099 -2.24 -60.71 8.04
CA GLU A 1099 -3.47 -59.92 7.76
C GLU A 1099 -3.82 -58.83 8.82
N LYS A 1100 -3.28 -58.94 10.04
CA LYS A 1100 -3.46 -57.95 11.11
C LYS A 1100 -2.88 -56.58 10.80
N THR A 1101 -1.86 -56.41 9.94
CA THR A 1101 -1.22 -55.08 9.78
C THR A 1101 -2.13 -54.06 9.07
N LEU A 1102 -2.74 -54.42 7.93
CA LEU A 1102 -3.69 -53.57 7.21
C LEU A 1102 -5.02 -53.40 7.97
N GLN A 1103 -5.51 -54.46 8.61
CA GLN A 1103 -6.67 -54.39 9.51
C GLN A 1103 -6.40 -53.50 10.74
N GLN A 1104 -5.18 -53.52 11.28
CA GLN A 1104 -4.76 -52.61 12.35
C GLN A 1104 -4.72 -51.16 11.87
N MET A 1105 -4.29 -50.88 10.64
CA MET A 1105 -4.35 -49.51 10.07
C MET A 1105 -5.79 -49.02 9.98
N ILE A 1106 -6.70 -49.83 9.42
CA ILE A 1106 -8.14 -49.53 9.37
C ILE A 1106 -8.66 -49.26 10.77
N PHE A 1107 -8.31 -50.12 11.73
CA PHE A 1107 -8.72 -49.98 13.11
C PHE A 1107 -8.19 -48.70 13.77
N GLN A 1108 -6.92 -48.34 13.57
CA GLN A 1108 -6.36 -47.09 14.12
C GLN A 1108 -6.96 -45.85 13.44
N ALA A 1109 -7.11 -45.85 12.12
CA ALA A 1109 -7.74 -44.78 11.37
C ALA A 1109 -9.22 -44.60 11.79
N GLN A 1110 -9.95 -45.71 12.04
CA GLN A 1110 -11.31 -45.67 12.58
C GLN A 1110 -11.35 -45.03 13.98
N ARG A 1111 -10.39 -45.35 14.86
CA ARG A 1111 -10.32 -44.76 16.20
C ARG A 1111 -10.11 -43.25 16.17
N MET A 1112 -9.49 -42.69 15.12
CA MET A 1112 -9.34 -41.24 14.97
C MET A 1112 -10.66 -40.51 14.66
N VAL A 1113 -11.61 -41.19 14.02
CA VAL A 1113 -12.95 -40.64 13.72
C VAL A 1113 -14.04 -41.08 14.70
N TYR A 1114 -13.74 -42.03 15.59
CA TYR A 1114 -14.69 -42.49 16.59
C TYR A 1114 -15.20 -41.33 17.46
N ASN A 1115 -16.53 -41.13 17.49
CA ASN A 1115 -17.20 -39.99 18.15
C ASN A 1115 -16.71 -38.59 17.71
N SER A 1116 -16.07 -38.48 16.55
CA SER A 1116 -15.69 -37.20 15.96
C SER A 1116 -16.93 -36.37 15.61
N ARG A 1117 -16.89 -35.06 15.89
CA ARG A 1117 -17.83 -34.08 15.32
C ARG A 1117 -17.23 -33.30 14.15
N ASN A 1118 -15.95 -33.51 13.83
CA ASN A 1118 -15.29 -32.88 12.71
C ASN A 1118 -15.68 -33.60 11.41
N LEU A 1119 -16.55 -32.97 10.62
CA LEU A 1119 -17.07 -33.52 9.36
C LEU A 1119 -15.96 -33.80 8.34
N ASN A 1120 -14.98 -32.90 8.21
CA ASN A 1120 -13.87 -33.06 7.28
C ASN A 1120 -13.02 -34.29 7.62
N ARG A 1121 -12.81 -34.55 8.92
CA ARG A 1121 -12.10 -35.74 9.38
C ARG A 1121 -12.84 -37.04 9.08
N ILE A 1122 -14.16 -37.02 9.22
CA ILE A 1122 -14.99 -38.18 8.89
C ILE A 1122 -14.96 -38.41 7.38
N MET A 1123 -15.16 -37.37 6.57
CA MET A 1123 -15.10 -37.46 5.11
C MET A 1123 -13.72 -37.95 4.63
N GLN A 1124 -12.63 -37.48 5.23
CA GLN A 1124 -11.28 -37.93 4.90
C GLN A 1124 -11.07 -39.42 5.24
N PHE A 1125 -11.60 -39.91 6.35
CA PHE A 1125 -11.57 -41.34 6.66
C PHE A 1125 -12.40 -42.17 5.67
N ILE A 1126 -13.54 -41.66 5.19
CA ILE A 1126 -14.33 -42.32 4.13
C ILE A 1126 -13.50 -42.44 2.85
N ARG A 1127 -12.72 -41.42 2.48
CA ARG A 1127 -11.78 -41.51 1.34
C ARG A 1127 -10.70 -42.56 1.54
N VAL A 1128 -10.12 -42.62 2.74
CA VAL A 1128 -9.14 -43.66 3.11
C VAL A 1128 -9.73 -45.07 2.94
N LEU A 1129 -11.00 -45.29 3.31
CA LEU A 1129 -11.68 -46.58 3.08
C LEU A 1129 -11.82 -46.90 1.58
N GLY A 1130 -12.12 -45.89 0.76
CA GLY A 1130 -12.15 -46.04 -0.71
C GLY A 1130 -10.79 -46.42 -1.29
N ALA A 1131 -9.71 -45.74 -0.86
CA ALA A 1131 -8.36 -46.05 -1.29
C ALA A 1131 -7.90 -47.46 -0.86
N LEU A 1132 -8.15 -47.83 0.41
CA LEU A 1132 -7.82 -49.16 0.94
C LEU A 1132 -8.50 -50.30 0.20
N PHE A 1133 -9.71 -50.08 -0.30
CA PHE A 1133 -10.38 -51.07 -1.13
C PHE A 1133 -9.66 -51.31 -2.46
N MET A 1134 -9.11 -50.25 -3.08
CA MET A 1134 -8.34 -50.38 -4.32
C MET A 1134 -7.03 -51.13 -4.12
N LEU A 1135 -6.49 -51.14 -2.89
CA LEU A 1135 -5.23 -51.80 -2.55
C LEU A 1135 -5.31 -53.33 -2.57
N ASP A 1136 -6.36 -53.90 -1.97
CA ASP A 1136 -6.50 -55.34 -1.80
C ASP A 1136 -7.98 -55.76 -1.69
N ILE A 1137 -8.39 -56.69 -2.55
CA ILE A 1137 -9.74 -57.25 -2.59
C ILE A 1137 -10.17 -57.90 -1.26
N ARG A 1138 -9.24 -58.42 -0.46
CA ARG A 1138 -9.53 -59.01 0.87
C ARG A 1138 -10.12 -57.99 1.84
N LEU A 1139 -9.85 -56.69 1.63
CA LEU A 1139 -10.34 -55.60 2.47
C LEU A 1139 -11.77 -55.15 2.08
N THR A 1140 -12.32 -55.62 0.97
CA THR A 1140 -13.63 -55.21 0.43
C THR A 1140 -14.75 -55.32 1.46
N SER A 1141 -14.82 -56.48 2.13
CA SER A 1141 -15.86 -56.73 3.13
C SER A 1141 -15.76 -55.74 4.31
N ALA A 1142 -14.55 -55.46 4.78
CA ALA A 1142 -14.31 -54.51 5.86
C ALA A 1142 -14.67 -53.08 5.44
N CYS A 1143 -14.25 -52.63 4.26
CA CYS A 1143 -14.54 -51.29 3.75
C CYS A 1143 -16.04 -51.05 3.57
N LEU A 1144 -16.78 -51.98 2.95
CA LEU A 1144 -18.24 -51.87 2.76
C LEU A 1144 -18.99 -51.83 4.10
N ILE A 1145 -18.59 -52.65 5.07
CA ILE A 1145 -19.17 -52.62 6.43
C ILE A 1145 -18.93 -51.26 7.12
N HIS A 1146 -17.74 -50.67 6.94
CA HIS A 1146 -17.46 -49.35 7.52
C HIS A 1146 -18.22 -48.22 6.83
N LEU A 1147 -18.30 -48.22 5.50
CA LEU A 1147 -19.10 -47.25 4.72
C LEU A 1147 -20.59 -47.32 5.08
N GLN A 1148 -21.12 -48.55 5.23
CA GLN A 1148 -22.51 -48.80 5.65
C GLN A 1148 -22.84 -48.13 6.98
N ARG A 1149 -21.91 -48.11 7.94
CA ARG A 1149 -22.13 -47.44 9.24
C ARG A 1149 -22.30 -45.93 9.11
N PHE A 1150 -21.64 -45.29 8.13
CA PHE A 1150 -21.75 -43.85 7.91
C PHE A 1150 -23.08 -43.43 7.25
N LEU A 1151 -23.79 -44.37 6.60
CA LEU A 1151 -25.17 -44.15 6.13
C LEU A 1151 -26.16 -43.95 7.29
N LYS A 1152 -25.80 -44.31 8.53
CA LYS A 1152 -26.58 -44.00 9.75
C LYS A 1152 -26.18 -42.69 10.43
N SER A 1153 -25.34 -41.87 9.80
CA SER A 1153 -24.90 -40.61 10.40
C SER A 1153 -26.06 -39.64 10.57
N SER A 1154 -26.09 -38.92 11.70
CA SER A 1154 -27.02 -37.79 11.90
C SER A 1154 -26.74 -36.60 10.99
N PHE A 1155 -25.57 -36.55 10.33
CA PHE A 1155 -25.21 -35.51 9.38
C PHE A 1155 -25.51 -35.96 7.94
N PRO A 1156 -26.46 -35.33 7.24
CA PRO A 1156 -26.84 -35.71 5.87
C PRO A 1156 -25.66 -35.71 4.88
N LYS A 1157 -24.78 -34.71 5.02
CA LYS A 1157 -23.56 -34.60 4.20
C LYS A 1157 -22.64 -35.81 4.32
N ILE A 1158 -22.54 -36.44 5.51
CA ILE A 1158 -21.73 -37.65 5.70
C ILE A 1158 -22.38 -38.85 5.03
N ARG A 1159 -23.71 -38.99 5.15
CA ARG A 1159 -24.43 -40.09 4.49
C ARG A 1159 -24.26 -40.02 2.98
N LYS A 1160 -24.48 -38.84 2.38
CA LYS A 1160 -24.30 -38.63 0.95
C LYS A 1160 -22.86 -38.90 0.49
N TYR A 1161 -21.87 -38.45 1.27
CA TYR A 1161 -20.48 -38.69 0.92
C TYR A 1161 -20.10 -40.17 1.03
N ALA A 1162 -20.63 -40.89 2.03
CA ALA A 1162 -20.42 -42.33 2.18
C ALA A 1162 -21.09 -43.14 1.06
N SER A 1163 -22.29 -42.75 0.62
CA SER A 1163 -22.98 -43.40 -0.51
C SER A 1163 -22.23 -43.20 -1.82
N ASP A 1164 -21.78 -41.97 -2.12
CA ASP A 1164 -21.00 -41.70 -3.33
C ASP A 1164 -19.70 -42.52 -3.35
N GLN A 1165 -19.00 -42.63 -2.22
CA GLN A 1165 -17.80 -43.45 -2.09
C GLN A 1165 -18.10 -44.95 -2.22
N MET A 1166 -19.24 -45.41 -1.70
CA MET A 1166 -19.69 -46.79 -1.86
C MET A 1166 -19.94 -47.14 -3.33
N VAL A 1167 -20.51 -46.22 -4.13
CA VAL A 1167 -20.68 -46.40 -5.58
C VAL A 1167 -19.33 -46.52 -6.28
N ILE A 1168 -18.35 -45.68 -5.93
CA ILE A 1168 -17.00 -45.74 -6.50
C ILE A 1168 -16.35 -47.10 -6.22
N VAL A 1169 -16.41 -47.57 -4.97
CA VAL A 1169 -15.90 -48.88 -4.55
C VAL A 1169 -16.57 -50.02 -5.35
N CYS A 1170 -17.89 -50.01 -5.46
CA CYS A 1170 -18.63 -51.04 -6.20
C CYS A 1170 -18.28 -51.04 -7.69
N ARG A 1171 -18.23 -49.86 -8.34
CA ARG A 1171 -17.86 -49.75 -9.76
C ARG A 1171 -16.43 -50.19 -10.02
N TYR A 1172 -15.49 -49.82 -9.15
CA TYR A 1172 -14.10 -50.24 -9.27
C TYR A 1172 -13.97 -51.77 -9.13
N PHE A 1173 -14.74 -52.40 -8.23
CA PHE A 1173 -14.80 -53.87 -8.14
C PHE A 1173 -15.19 -54.50 -9.48
N LEU A 1174 -16.29 -54.03 -10.06
CA LEU A 1174 -16.84 -54.54 -11.32
C LEU A 1174 -15.84 -54.41 -12.48
N ILE A 1175 -15.05 -53.32 -12.49
CA ILE A 1175 -14.06 -53.05 -13.55
C ILE A 1175 -12.79 -53.90 -13.36
N CYS A 1176 -12.25 -53.95 -12.14
CA CYS A 1176 -10.92 -54.51 -11.89
C CYS A 1176 -10.94 -56.02 -11.61
N TYR A 1177 -12.09 -56.57 -11.24
CA TYR A 1177 -12.24 -57.98 -10.85
C TYR A 1177 -13.36 -58.72 -11.60
N PRO A 1178 -13.43 -58.62 -12.95
CA PRO A 1178 -14.49 -59.27 -13.74
C PRO A 1178 -14.41 -60.81 -13.66
N GLU A 1179 -13.24 -61.36 -13.34
CA GLU A 1179 -12.99 -62.81 -13.23
C GLU A 1179 -13.82 -63.48 -12.12
N TYR A 1180 -14.24 -62.71 -11.11
CA TYR A 1180 -15.04 -63.23 -9.99
C TYR A 1180 -16.50 -63.51 -10.36
N ASP A 1181 -16.96 -63.07 -11.55
CA ASP A 1181 -18.30 -63.39 -12.08
C ASP A 1181 -18.31 -64.71 -12.89
N ILE A 1182 -17.13 -65.19 -13.30
CA ILE A 1182 -16.97 -66.42 -14.13
C ILE A 1182 -17.25 -67.71 -13.31
N LYS A 1183 -17.34 -67.61 -11.98
CA LYS A 1183 -17.61 -68.73 -11.06
C LYS A 1183 -19.09 -68.94 -10.69
N GLY A 1184 -20.04 -68.35 -11.43
CA GLY A 1184 -21.48 -68.62 -11.26
C GLY A 1184 -22.11 -68.03 -10.00
N THR A 1185 -21.49 -67.01 -9.40
CA THR A 1185 -21.89 -66.39 -8.13
C THR A 1185 -22.83 -65.19 -8.29
N HIS A 1186 -23.13 -64.74 -9.52
CA HIS A 1186 -23.94 -63.54 -9.81
C HIS A 1186 -23.52 -62.29 -9.00
N ILE A 1187 -22.23 -62.19 -8.66
CA ILE A 1187 -21.74 -61.17 -7.74
C ILE A 1187 -21.78 -59.79 -8.39
N SER A 1188 -21.60 -59.70 -9.72
CA SER A 1188 -21.74 -58.45 -10.47
C SER A 1188 -23.14 -57.86 -10.30
N ALA A 1189 -24.18 -58.69 -10.47
CA ALA A 1189 -25.57 -58.26 -10.33
C ALA A 1189 -25.90 -57.78 -8.91
N ALA A 1190 -25.27 -58.36 -7.88
CA ALA A 1190 -25.45 -57.92 -6.50
C ALA A 1190 -24.77 -56.57 -6.21
N PHE A 1191 -23.63 -56.28 -6.85
CA PHE A 1191 -22.99 -54.95 -6.79
C PHE A 1191 -23.79 -53.90 -7.57
N ASP A 1192 -24.33 -54.23 -8.75
CA ASP A 1192 -25.19 -53.32 -9.52
C ASP A 1192 -26.46 -52.96 -8.74
N GLN A 1193 -27.13 -53.95 -8.14
CA GLN A 1193 -28.28 -53.71 -7.25
C GLN A 1193 -27.94 -52.82 -6.07
N LEU A 1194 -26.74 -52.98 -5.48
CA LEU A 1194 -26.28 -52.12 -4.40
C LEU A 1194 -26.05 -50.69 -4.87
N ILE A 1195 -25.49 -50.49 -6.08
CA ILE A 1195 -25.33 -49.17 -6.69
C ILE A 1195 -26.70 -48.52 -6.90
N ASP A 1196 -27.67 -49.24 -7.47
CA ASP A 1196 -29.02 -48.73 -7.72
C ASP A 1196 -29.68 -48.28 -6.41
N LEU A 1197 -29.74 -49.16 -5.40
CA LEU A 1197 -30.25 -48.86 -4.06
C LEU A 1197 -29.63 -47.59 -3.45
N VAL A 1198 -28.31 -47.45 -3.58
CA VAL A 1198 -27.57 -46.34 -3.01
C VAL A 1198 -27.75 -45.05 -3.81
N THR A 1199 -27.94 -45.11 -5.14
CA THR A 1199 -28.14 -43.93 -5.98
C THR A 1199 -29.57 -43.42 -6.01
N GLU A 1200 -30.57 -44.30 -5.87
CA GLU A 1200 -32.01 -43.94 -5.84
C GLU A 1200 -32.43 -43.30 -4.50
N THR A 1201 -31.68 -43.55 -3.43
CA THR A 1201 -31.97 -42.98 -2.11
C THR A 1201 -31.50 -41.51 -2.03
N ASP A 1202 -32.39 -40.58 -1.66
CA ASP A 1202 -31.98 -39.22 -1.30
C ASP A 1202 -31.39 -39.18 0.11
N TRP A 1203 -30.06 -39.18 0.18
CA TRP A 1203 -29.33 -39.19 1.45
C TRP A 1203 -29.41 -37.87 2.23
N PHE A 1204 -30.02 -36.82 1.67
CA PHE A 1204 -30.25 -35.57 2.38
C PHE A 1204 -31.47 -35.59 3.32
N ASP A 1205 -32.40 -36.52 3.13
CA ASP A 1205 -33.62 -36.69 3.94
C ASP A 1205 -33.35 -37.05 5.40
N SER A 1206 -34.36 -36.96 6.28
CA SER A 1206 -34.19 -37.29 7.69
C SER A 1206 -33.80 -38.76 7.89
N LEU A 1207 -33.12 -39.08 9.01
CA LEU A 1207 -32.70 -40.47 9.27
C LEU A 1207 -33.89 -41.43 9.32
N ASP A 1208 -35.05 -40.97 9.80
CA ASP A 1208 -36.27 -41.76 9.91
C ASP A 1208 -36.85 -42.08 8.52
N GLU A 1209 -36.75 -41.14 7.55
CA GLU A 1209 -37.24 -41.32 6.18
C GLU A 1209 -36.37 -42.29 5.35
N VAL A 1210 -35.07 -42.41 5.67
CA VAL A 1210 -34.15 -43.30 4.95
C VAL A 1210 -33.83 -44.60 5.70
N GLU A 1211 -34.44 -44.86 6.86
CA GLU A 1211 -34.11 -45.99 7.73
C GLU A 1211 -34.30 -47.35 7.04
N ASP A 1212 -35.41 -47.50 6.30
CA ASP A 1212 -35.71 -48.69 5.51
C ASP A 1212 -34.65 -48.91 4.42
N ASN A 1213 -34.26 -47.85 3.71
CA ASN A 1213 -33.23 -47.89 2.67
C ASN A 1213 -31.86 -48.26 3.24
N VAL A 1214 -31.48 -47.70 4.39
CA VAL A 1214 -30.24 -48.07 5.11
C VAL A 1214 -30.25 -49.56 5.50
N THR A 1215 -31.42 -50.08 5.90
CA THR A 1215 -31.58 -51.49 6.29
C THR A 1215 -31.47 -52.42 5.07
N ASN A 1216 -32.05 -52.02 3.93
CA ASN A 1216 -31.93 -52.73 2.66
C ASN A 1216 -30.48 -52.76 2.15
N VAL A 1217 -29.79 -51.62 2.17
CA VAL A 1217 -28.35 -51.51 1.83
C VAL A 1217 -27.51 -52.42 2.73
N LYS A 1218 -27.79 -52.45 4.05
CA LYS A 1218 -27.09 -53.34 4.99
C LYS A 1218 -27.29 -54.82 4.65
N SER A 1219 -28.53 -55.23 4.42
CA SER A 1219 -28.86 -56.62 4.04
C SER A 1219 -28.08 -57.06 2.81
N LYS A 1220 -27.99 -56.17 1.80
CA LYS A 1220 -27.28 -56.46 0.55
C LYS A 1220 -25.76 -56.55 0.73
N ILE A 1221 -25.18 -55.70 1.58
CA ILE A 1221 -23.76 -55.78 1.94
C ILE A 1221 -23.45 -57.06 2.72
N ASP A 1222 -24.32 -57.48 3.64
CA ASP A 1222 -24.15 -58.72 4.40
C ASP A 1222 -24.18 -59.96 3.48
N GLU A 1223 -25.00 -59.94 2.42
CA GLU A 1223 -25.02 -60.96 1.35
C GLU A 1223 -23.73 -60.96 0.52
N LEU A 1224 -23.28 -59.79 0.06
CA LEU A 1224 -22.03 -59.61 -0.67
C LEU A 1224 -20.82 -60.08 0.15
N CYS A 1225 -20.75 -59.72 1.44
CA CYS A 1225 -19.64 -60.10 2.31
C CYS A 1225 -19.55 -61.61 2.53
N LYS A 1226 -20.68 -62.33 2.60
CA LYS A 1226 -20.68 -63.81 2.67
C LYS A 1226 -20.15 -64.42 1.39
N THR A 1227 -20.54 -63.86 0.25
CA THR A 1227 -20.14 -64.33 -1.08
C THR A 1227 -18.64 -64.08 -1.35
N ILE A 1228 -18.14 -62.89 -1.00
CA ILE A 1228 -16.71 -62.54 -1.11
C ILE A 1228 -15.86 -63.44 -0.21
N LYS A 1229 -16.29 -63.71 1.03
CA LYS A 1229 -15.57 -64.63 1.93
C LYS A 1229 -15.51 -66.07 1.43
N LEU A 1230 -16.47 -66.51 0.62
CA LEU A 1230 -16.44 -67.83 -0.02
C LEU A 1230 -15.53 -67.87 -1.26
N LEU A 1231 -15.18 -66.70 -1.82
CA LEU A 1231 -14.29 -66.54 -2.96
C LEU A 1231 -12.82 -66.27 -2.56
N ASP A 1232 -12.60 -65.76 -1.34
CA ASP A 1232 -11.28 -65.55 -0.70
C ASP A 1232 -10.67 -66.85 -0.12
N VAL A 1233 -11.48 -67.89 0.09
CA VAL A 1233 -11.07 -69.26 0.47
C VAL A 1233 -10.84 -70.08 -0.79
#